data_AF-A0A1J5ECZ9-F1
#
_entry.id   AF-A0A1J5ECZ9-F1
#
_cell.length_a   1.000
_cell.length_b   1.000
_cell.length_c   1.000
_cell.angle_alpha   90.00
_cell.angle_beta   90.00
_cell.angle_gamma   90.00
#
_symmetry.space_group_name_H-M   'P 1'
#
loop_
_entity.id
_entity.type
_entity.pdbx_description
1 polymer ?
#
loop_
_entity_poly.entity_id
_entity_poly.type
_entity_poly.pdbx_seq_one_letter_code
_entity_poly.pdbx_strand_id
1 'polypeptide(L)'
;MATARQKEEAADKLSEEATLAASRVLALERFAQTADLEVLSGKLEESEERERVARLDHMLWKAAVPCRTAMVNEAEAAAYRQRLTEQQTEHEPLLLQLNSAAKELSSALKYQALIKREKQSEIRTLVNEMRSKAQACEENLRREERGAITAKNDLESLEARMQAVDEQLNKLVDAGILAEEEEGAEALERLEAKHKTLVEALAKAQSGTKDAGPERAQLNAARAAAQKDVIGLEVQLATLQKSVDRATAEREELERDSALLRLMEVEELELQDVPADVAAMAQRRALDQQERIATLKAQLAGKERERLYLEEHSLLPPQPGVEALLALLTGKIAARSGWELLRESGADWNERIQQAPELAQSVVVTEVEFERAVELAAKAAFASETPTLLTTEAALWSREAVDKRVVYGPRSRAYFDKEAGRAELESLESRRDRMESDIEVAQTLQDDFSALSHRLRHFFERFPAGWFVERRAELLRARSELDDKRREFEQLNAQATELDSRRGALEESARGAQNEAVKAERELDRVRLFVDEYESKVGLWKTTFAERYSALSLHRSAVTQLTEELVGLRKRIDLMSTELEPLAEEARLLEVRASSVPYLDGEAEPQPGQLDALELKHERLQMQYERNVGDDELRLIAEHHEAVARQAWKDVERLTDSEVSREAIRKALDELGESESVEDRRERAEERLQEVRAGLFEMQYELKSAKKRLNDAIQRWREAGEPDLGETIPRSAGAARGAAAEARERAQFTREEAEKQRHQAAEASRDGTERKHAAASLRKDADRLASIRRSYGEHLLAALGEAEPLPQELNVVEELDRLEETLEESRVASNKLDEQRKSCVASIRQWTTDARFEHLRNEVATRFRVLEPEPLEREAKTFRAALDLRIREIARTLEDIERHRVLLTKLALNAAEEGLRQLKLADRSSRVPGNVPEIGGAQFLKIATKEPTSPRARLELIGELIDSLIDKDDFPTGIELVQKVVRKVASPFRIKVLNPDPATPQRYIPITETARFSGGEQLTCAILLYCTLANVRARSHGRVRQPSSVLLLDNPIGRASRVRFLEMQREFARAMGIQLIYTTAVNDHEALSILPNVIRLRNERVDRRRGHRLVEGEEKIVGLLESVRVARRTEAAEPIEPVEL
;
A
#
# COMPACT_ATOMS: atom_id res chain seq x y z
N MET A 1 18.37 9.43 83.13
CA MET A 1 17.65 8.28 82.52
C MET A 1 16.12 8.42 82.58
N ALA A 2 15.48 8.70 83.72
CA ALA A 2 14.01 8.79 83.80
C ALA A 2 13.41 9.97 82.99
N THR A 3 14.08 11.12 82.94
CA THR A 3 13.70 12.30 82.16
C THR A 3 13.95 12.17 80.66
N ALA A 4 14.93 11.36 80.24
CA ALA A 4 15.16 11.05 78.82
C ALA A 4 14.07 10.11 78.27
N ARG A 5 13.68 9.11 79.07
CA ARG A 5 12.66 8.11 78.71
C ARG A 5 11.26 8.71 78.54
N GLN A 6 10.87 9.68 79.38
CA GLN A 6 9.59 10.40 79.22
C GLN A 6 9.54 11.27 77.94
N LYS A 7 10.66 11.85 77.52
CA LYS A 7 10.71 12.66 76.30
C LYS A 7 10.76 11.80 75.03
N GLU A 8 11.36 10.62 75.12
CA GLU A 8 11.36 9.61 74.06
C GLU A 8 9.95 9.05 73.82
N GLU A 9 9.23 8.69 74.89
CA GLU A 9 7.82 8.24 74.80
C GLU A 9 6.87 9.32 74.23
N ALA A 10 7.13 10.61 74.50
CA ALA A 10 6.35 11.71 73.94
C ALA A 10 6.65 11.93 72.44
N ALA A 11 7.90 11.76 72.02
CA ALA A 11 8.29 11.85 70.62
C ALA A 11 7.71 10.71 69.77
N ASP A 12 7.62 9.51 70.34
CA ASP A 12 7.08 8.35 69.63
C ASP A 12 5.56 8.47 69.42
N LYS A 13 4.82 9.00 70.39
CA LYS A 13 3.38 9.29 70.22
C LYS A 13 3.11 10.34 69.14
N LEU A 14 3.90 11.41 69.09
CA LEU A 14 3.77 12.44 68.05
C LEU A 14 4.17 11.90 66.66
N SER A 15 5.14 10.98 66.62
CA SER A 15 5.53 10.27 65.39
C SER A 15 4.42 9.34 64.88
N GLU A 16 3.72 8.64 65.78
CA GLU A 16 2.55 7.82 65.44
C GLU A 16 1.40 8.68 64.90
N GLU A 17 1.10 9.81 65.53
CA GLU A 17 0.08 10.76 65.07
C GLU A 17 0.42 11.36 63.69
N ALA A 18 1.69 11.69 63.43
CA ALA A 18 2.16 12.14 62.12
C ALA A 18 1.99 11.07 61.03
N THR A 19 2.28 9.81 61.35
CA THR A 19 2.08 8.69 60.41
C THR A 19 0.61 8.43 60.11
N LEU A 20 -0.28 8.57 61.10
CA LEU A 20 -1.73 8.44 60.92
C LEU A 20 -2.30 9.58 60.06
N ALA A 21 -1.81 10.82 60.24
CA ALA A 21 -2.21 11.94 59.40
C ALA A 21 -1.71 11.79 57.96
N ALA A 22 -0.47 11.32 57.75
CA ALA A 22 0.10 11.06 56.43
C ALA A 22 -0.61 9.91 55.70
N SER A 23 -1.05 8.87 56.41
CA SER A 23 -1.79 7.76 55.82
C SER A 23 -3.20 8.18 55.38
N ARG A 24 -3.85 9.06 56.15
CA ARG A 24 -5.15 9.66 55.81
C ARG A 24 -5.11 10.51 54.52
N VAL A 25 -4.00 11.18 54.25
CA VAL A 25 -3.80 11.95 53.00
C VAL A 25 -3.90 11.03 51.78
N LEU A 26 -3.24 9.88 51.81
CA LEU A 26 -3.22 8.94 50.68
C LEU A 26 -4.61 8.37 50.39
N ALA A 27 -5.40 8.08 51.44
CA ALA A 27 -6.78 7.63 51.30
C ALA A 27 -7.69 8.71 50.68
N LEU A 28 -7.53 9.98 51.08
CA LEU A 28 -8.26 11.11 50.52
C LEU A 28 -7.88 11.41 49.06
N GLU A 29 -6.62 11.25 48.68
CA GLU A 29 -6.16 11.42 47.30
C GLU A 29 -6.70 10.34 46.37
N ARG A 30 -6.71 9.07 46.80
CA ARG A 30 -7.37 7.98 46.07
C ARG A 30 -8.84 8.30 45.83
N PHE A 31 -9.56 8.75 46.86
CA PHE A 31 -10.97 9.09 46.75
C PHE A 31 -11.21 10.23 45.75
N ALA A 32 -10.38 11.28 45.79
CA ALA A 32 -10.46 12.39 44.83
C ALA A 32 -10.31 11.91 43.37
N GLN A 33 -9.29 11.09 43.09
CA GLN A 33 -9.06 10.56 41.74
C GLN A 33 -10.17 9.59 41.28
N THR A 34 -10.79 8.87 42.22
CA THR A 34 -11.91 7.97 41.91
C THR A 34 -13.15 8.77 41.48
N ALA A 35 -13.48 9.83 42.22
CA ALA A 35 -14.59 10.73 41.90
C ALA A 35 -14.37 11.52 40.59
N ASP A 36 -13.13 11.92 40.28
CA ASP A 36 -12.82 12.55 38.98
C ASP A 36 -13.02 11.59 37.80
N LEU A 37 -12.68 10.30 38.00
CA LEU A 37 -12.84 9.27 36.97
C LEU A 37 -14.31 8.97 36.69
N GLU A 38 -15.17 8.95 37.72
CA GLU A 38 -16.63 8.77 37.56
C GLU A 38 -17.27 9.93 36.78
N VAL A 39 -16.85 11.17 37.05
CA VAL A 39 -17.34 12.35 36.31
C VAL A 39 -16.88 12.31 34.85
N LEU A 40 -15.64 11.89 34.58
CA LEU A 40 -15.11 11.79 33.22
C LEU A 40 -15.72 10.61 32.45
N SER A 41 -16.04 9.49 33.10
CA SER A 41 -16.76 8.39 32.45
C SER A 41 -18.16 8.79 32.03
N GLY A 42 -18.90 9.53 32.88
CA GLY A 42 -20.22 10.04 32.49
C GLY A 42 -20.18 11.02 31.30
N LYS A 43 -19.15 11.87 31.23
CA LYS A 43 -18.93 12.76 30.06
C LYS A 43 -18.55 12.00 28.80
N LEU A 44 -17.85 10.87 28.92
CA LEU A 44 -17.53 10.02 27.78
C LEU A 44 -18.80 9.39 27.20
N GLU A 45 -19.69 8.86 28.05
CA GLU A 45 -20.97 8.30 27.62
C GLU A 45 -21.84 9.33 26.87
N GLU A 46 -21.88 10.58 27.35
CA GLU A 46 -22.56 11.67 26.64
C GLU A 46 -21.91 11.99 25.28
N SER A 47 -20.58 11.90 25.17
CA SER A 47 -19.85 12.15 23.92
C SER A 47 -19.98 11.01 22.92
N GLU A 48 -20.04 9.76 23.39
CA GLU A 48 -20.29 8.57 22.58
C GLU A 48 -21.72 8.59 22.00
N GLU A 49 -22.70 9.01 22.80
CA GLU A 49 -24.07 9.18 22.32
C GLU A 49 -24.18 10.31 21.26
N ARG A 50 -23.43 11.42 21.44
CA ARG A 50 -23.35 12.48 20.41
C ARG A 50 -22.70 11.98 19.11
N GLU A 51 -21.66 11.14 19.19
CA GLU A 51 -21.03 10.53 18.00
C GLU A 51 -22.02 9.61 17.28
N ARG A 52 -22.76 8.79 18.04
CA ARG A 52 -23.79 7.90 17.50
C ARG A 52 -24.85 8.69 16.74
N VAL A 53 -25.35 9.79 17.31
CA VAL A 53 -26.34 10.67 16.67
C VAL A 53 -25.77 11.33 15.40
N ALA A 54 -24.56 11.88 15.46
CA ALA A 54 -23.91 12.51 14.29
C ALA A 54 -23.61 11.49 13.18
N ARG A 55 -23.26 10.26 13.54
CA ARG A 55 -23.00 9.16 12.61
C ARG A 55 -24.28 8.74 11.89
N LEU A 56 -25.40 8.62 12.60
CA LEU A 56 -26.72 8.32 12.03
C LEU A 56 -27.16 9.43 11.05
N ASP A 57 -26.97 10.70 11.40
CA ASP A 57 -27.29 11.84 10.54
C ASP A 57 -26.42 11.85 9.27
N HIS A 58 -25.12 11.57 9.37
CA HIS A 58 -24.26 11.43 8.20
C HIS A 58 -24.67 10.27 7.28
N MET A 59 -25.00 9.11 7.85
CA MET A 59 -25.48 7.95 7.06
C MET A 59 -26.80 8.25 6.35
N LEU A 60 -27.72 8.95 7.02
CA LEU A 60 -29.00 9.41 6.45
C LEU A 60 -28.77 10.27 5.20
N TRP A 61 -27.95 11.32 5.28
CA TRP A 61 -27.72 12.24 4.16
C TRP A 61 -26.82 11.67 3.06
N LYS A 62 -25.94 10.71 3.40
CA LYS A 62 -25.16 9.96 2.41
C LYS A 62 -26.05 9.06 1.55
N ALA A 63 -27.08 8.43 2.14
CA ALA A 63 -28.05 7.61 1.41
C ALA A 63 -29.15 8.43 0.71
N ALA A 64 -29.39 9.68 1.13
CA ALA A 64 -30.37 10.58 0.54
C ALA A 64 -30.05 10.99 -0.92
N VAL A 65 -28.77 11.12 -1.29
CA VAL A 65 -28.32 11.48 -2.66
C VAL A 65 -28.74 10.44 -3.71
N PRO A 66 -28.40 9.14 -3.57
CA PRO A 66 -28.87 8.13 -4.51
C PRO A 66 -30.38 7.91 -4.43
N CYS A 67 -31.01 8.10 -3.26
CA CYS A 67 -32.47 8.01 -3.10
C CYS A 67 -33.22 9.08 -3.93
N ARG A 68 -32.77 10.35 -3.90
CA ARG A 68 -33.33 11.42 -4.74
C ARG A 68 -33.20 11.11 -6.22
N THR A 69 -32.04 10.57 -6.63
CA THR A 69 -31.77 10.19 -8.03
C THR A 69 -32.73 9.09 -8.49
N ALA A 70 -33.01 8.09 -7.64
CA ALA A 70 -33.97 7.03 -7.94
C ALA A 70 -35.40 7.58 -8.10
N MET A 71 -35.85 8.43 -7.18
CA MET A 71 -37.20 9.01 -7.20
C MET A 71 -37.47 9.88 -8.43
N VAL A 72 -36.50 10.68 -8.87
CA VAL A 72 -36.63 11.52 -10.07
C VAL A 72 -36.78 10.66 -11.33
N ASN A 73 -35.95 9.62 -11.49
CA ASN A 73 -35.98 8.77 -12.67
C ASN A 73 -37.23 7.87 -12.73
N GLU A 74 -37.77 7.44 -11.57
CA GLU A 74 -39.06 6.73 -11.52
C GLU A 74 -40.23 7.63 -11.95
N ALA A 75 -40.24 8.88 -11.50
CA ALA A 75 -41.27 9.85 -11.90
C ALA A 75 -41.22 10.15 -13.41
N GLU A 76 -40.02 10.28 -13.98
CA GLU A 76 -39.83 10.48 -15.42
C GLU A 76 -40.27 9.25 -16.23
N ALA A 77 -39.92 8.02 -15.80
CA ALA A 77 -40.37 6.79 -16.44
C ALA A 77 -41.90 6.63 -16.44
N ALA A 78 -42.56 6.99 -15.33
CA ALA A 78 -44.02 7.00 -15.23
C ALA A 78 -44.67 8.03 -16.17
N ALA A 79 -44.10 9.24 -16.27
CA ALA A 79 -44.60 10.29 -17.17
C ALA A 79 -44.51 9.90 -18.66
N TYR A 80 -43.44 9.22 -19.08
CA TYR A 80 -43.30 8.73 -20.46
C TYR A 80 -44.28 7.59 -20.78
N ARG A 81 -44.57 6.70 -19.82
CA ARG A 81 -45.61 5.66 -19.97
C ARG A 81 -47.00 6.25 -20.10
N GLN A 82 -47.31 7.28 -19.30
CA GLN A 82 -48.60 7.94 -19.35
C GLN A 82 -48.86 8.60 -20.72
N ARG A 83 -47.83 9.25 -21.28
CA ARG A 83 -47.89 9.81 -22.64
C ARG A 83 -48.08 8.75 -23.73
N LEU A 84 -47.52 7.55 -23.56
CA LEU A 84 -47.73 6.42 -24.47
C LEU A 84 -49.20 5.95 -24.46
N THR A 85 -49.79 5.82 -23.27
CA THR A 85 -51.21 5.44 -23.13
C THR A 85 -52.18 6.51 -23.63
N GLU A 86 -51.83 7.80 -23.51
CA GLU A 86 -52.61 8.92 -24.04
C GLU A 86 -52.61 8.94 -25.58
N GLN A 87 -51.48 8.64 -26.22
CA GLN A 87 -51.38 8.55 -27.69
C GLN A 87 -52.13 7.34 -28.28
N GLN A 88 -52.13 6.21 -27.57
CA GLN A 88 -52.88 5.01 -27.99
C GLN A 88 -54.40 5.19 -27.89
N THR A 89 -54.88 5.96 -26.90
CA THR A 89 -56.31 6.30 -26.75
C THR A 89 -56.76 7.39 -27.73
N GLU A 90 -55.89 8.33 -28.11
CA GLU A 90 -56.22 9.40 -29.08
C GLU A 90 -56.46 8.87 -30.52
N HIS A 91 -55.87 7.74 -30.90
CA HIS A 91 -55.98 7.15 -32.25
C HIS A 91 -56.86 5.88 -32.36
N GLU A 92 -57.60 5.55 -31.30
CA GLU A 92 -58.58 4.45 -31.26
C GLU A 92 -59.64 4.48 -32.39
N PRO A 93 -60.17 5.63 -32.83
CA PRO A 93 -61.12 5.69 -33.94
C PRO A 93 -60.54 5.22 -35.29
N LEU A 94 -59.23 5.39 -35.47
CA LEU A 94 -58.53 5.01 -36.70
C LEU A 94 -58.32 3.49 -36.76
N LEU A 95 -58.13 2.85 -35.59
CA LEU A 95 -58.06 1.38 -35.44
C LEU A 95 -59.41 0.72 -35.76
N LEU A 96 -60.52 1.29 -35.28
CA LEU A 96 -61.87 0.80 -35.60
C LEU A 96 -62.19 0.89 -37.11
N GLN A 97 -61.71 1.93 -37.78
CA GLN A 97 -61.86 2.09 -39.24
C GLN A 97 -61.01 1.08 -40.01
N LEU A 98 -59.80 0.76 -39.53
CA LEU A 98 -58.95 -0.27 -40.10
C LEU A 98 -59.57 -1.68 -39.98
N ASN A 99 -60.12 -2.00 -38.81
CA ASN A 99 -60.78 -3.29 -38.56
C ASN A 99 -62.04 -3.49 -39.43
N SER A 100 -62.83 -2.43 -39.65
CA SER A 100 -64.01 -2.51 -40.54
C SER A 100 -63.63 -2.69 -42.01
N ALA A 101 -62.59 -1.99 -42.49
CA ALA A 101 -62.08 -2.18 -43.85
C ALA A 101 -61.49 -3.58 -44.08
N ALA A 102 -60.81 -4.14 -43.08
CA ALA A 102 -60.31 -5.53 -43.12
C ALA A 102 -61.45 -6.56 -43.24
N LYS A 103 -62.56 -6.32 -42.53
CA LYS A 103 -63.74 -7.21 -42.54
C LYS A 103 -64.50 -7.16 -43.87
N GLU A 104 -64.64 -5.99 -44.48
CA GLU A 104 -65.24 -5.80 -45.82
C GLU A 104 -64.42 -6.48 -46.93
N LEU A 105 -63.08 -6.43 -46.84
CA LEU A 105 -62.20 -7.09 -47.79
C LEU A 105 -62.29 -8.63 -47.67
N SER A 106 -62.31 -9.15 -46.44
CA SER A 106 -62.44 -10.58 -46.16
C SER A 106 -63.79 -11.15 -46.64
N SER A 107 -64.90 -10.42 -46.51
CA SER A 107 -66.23 -10.87 -46.98
C SER A 107 -66.33 -10.98 -48.50
N ALA A 108 -65.76 -10.01 -49.23
CA ALA A 108 -65.75 -10.00 -50.70
C ALA A 108 -64.92 -11.16 -51.31
N LEU A 109 -63.78 -11.48 -50.70
CA LEU A 109 -62.93 -12.61 -51.08
C LEU A 109 -63.63 -13.96 -50.86
N LYS A 110 -64.34 -14.14 -49.74
CA LYS A 110 -65.11 -15.38 -49.47
C LYS A 110 -66.27 -15.59 -50.43
N TYR A 111 -66.94 -14.52 -50.87
CA TYR A 111 -68.06 -14.62 -51.81
C TYR A 111 -67.64 -15.10 -53.20
N GLN A 112 -66.49 -14.62 -53.71
CA GLN A 112 -65.97 -15.08 -55.00
C GLN A 112 -65.50 -16.54 -54.97
N ALA A 113 -64.99 -17.01 -53.83
CA ALA A 113 -64.64 -18.41 -53.64
C ALA A 113 -65.86 -19.36 -53.68
N LEU A 114 -67.00 -18.92 -53.13
CA LEU A 114 -68.24 -19.71 -53.09
C LEU A 114 -68.80 -20.02 -54.51
N ILE A 115 -68.84 -19.02 -55.38
CA ILE A 115 -69.32 -19.17 -56.77
C ILE A 115 -68.47 -20.17 -57.56
N LYS A 116 -67.16 -20.21 -57.30
CA LYS A 116 -66.23 -21.14 -57.95
C LYS A 116 -66.40 -22.58 -57.46
N ARG A 117 -66.77 -22.77 -56.19
CA ARG A 117 -67.08 -24.09 -55.60
C ARG A 117 -68.37 -24.73 -56.12
N GLU A 118 -69.40 -23.93 -56.39
CA GLU A 118 -70.67 -24.47 -56.93
C GLU A 118 -70.46 -25.09 -58.32
N LYS A 119 -69.77 -24.41 -59.23
CA LYS A 119 -69.43 -24.94 -60.56
C LYS A 119 -68.50 -26.15 -60.51
N GLN A 120 -67.58 -26.18 -59.53
CA GLN A 120 -66.72 -27.33 -59.29
C GLN A 120 -67.55 -28.58 -58.89
N SER A 121 -68.62 -28.40 -58.12
CA SER A 121 -69.43 -29.52 -57.60
C SER A 121 -70.19 -30.28 -58.70
N GLU A 122 -70.70 -29.56 -59.72
CA GLU A 122 -71.47 -30.13 -60.84
C GLU A 122 -70.61 -31.00 -61.77
N ILE A 123 -69.37 -30.59 -62.05
CA ILE A 123 -68.42 -31.38 -62.88
C ILE A 123 -67.88 -32.57 -62.09
N ARG A 124 -67.77 -32.44 -60.76
CA ARG A 124 -67.22 -33.47 -59.86
C ARG A 124 -68.14 -34.69 -59.70
N THR A 125 -69.46 -34.53 -59.79
CA THR A 125 -70.41 -35.67 -59.73
C THR A 125 -70.29 -36.58 -60.96
N LEU A 126 -70.20 -36.01 -62.16
CA LEU A 126 -69.96 -36.75 -63.42
C LEU A 126 -68.58 -37.44 -63.44
N VAL A 127 -67.54 -36.77 -62.95
CA VAL A 127 -66.20 -37.34 -62.82
C VAL A 127 -66.17 -38.50 -61.80
N ASN A 128 -66.95 -38.44 -60.71
CA ASN A 128 -66.99 -39.49 -59.70
C ASN A 128 -67.62 -40.80 -60.20
N GLU A 129 -68.62 -40.75 -61.08
CA GLU A 129 -69.20 -41.96 -61.68
C GLU A 129 -68.22 -42.69 -62.61
N MET A 130 -67.44 -41.93 -63.40
CA MET A 130 -66.38 -42.48 -64.26
C MET A 130 -65.17 -42.94 -63.45
N ARG A 131 -64.82 -42.20 -62.38
CA ARG A 131 -63.80 -42.60 -61.42
C ARG A 131 -64.15 -43.89 -60.72
N SER A 132 -65.41 -44.16 -60.33
CA SER A 132 -65.81 -45.45 -59.74
C SER A 132 -65.46 -46.65 -60.64
N LYS A 133 -65.72 -46.54 -61.95
CA LYS A 133 -65.38 -47.59 -62.93
C LYS A 133 -63.88 -47.71 -63.17
N ALA A 134 -63.17 -46.59 -63.26
CA ALA A 134 -61.71 -46.58 -63.32
C ALA A 134 -61.08 -47.06 -62.00
N GLN A 135 -61.72 -46.84 -60.86
CA GLN A 135 -61.23 -47.18 -59.53
C GLN A 135 -61.28 -48.69 -59.30
N ALA A 136 -62.30 -49.40 -59.78
CA ALA A 136 -62.32 -50.86 -59.77
C ALA A 136 -61.21 -51.47 -60.65
N CYS A 137 -60.95 -50.88 -61.82
CA CYS A 137 -59.86 -51.28 -62.72
C CYS A 137 -58.49 -50.89 -62.14
N GLU A 138 -58.39 -49.70 -61.53
CA GLU A 138 -57.22 -49.22 -60.77
C GLU A 138 -56.99 -50.02 -59.51
N GLU A 139 -57.98 -50.58 -58.83
CA GLU A 139 -57.76 -51.38 -57.62
C GLU A 139 -57.11 -52.72 -57.98
N ASN A 140 -57.53 -53.33 -59.08
CA ASN A 140 -56.91 -54.54 -59.62
C ASN A 140 -55.54 -54.24 -60.24
N LEU A 141 -55.43 -53.15 -61.01
CA LEU A 141 -54.13 -52.71 -61.55
C LEU A 141 -53.19 -52.30 -60.42
N ARG A 142 -53.64 -51.54 -59.41
CA ARG A 142 -52.84 -51.17 -58.23
C ARG A 142 -52.48 -52.39 -57.41
N ARG A 143 -53.27 -53.45 -57.36
CA ARG A 143 -52.88 -54.67 -56.66
C ARG A 143 -51.67 -55.32 -57.33
N GLU A 144 -51.69 -55.42 -58.65
CA GLU A 144 -50.60 -56.01 -59.43
C GLU A 144 -49.42 -55.04 -59.64
N GLU A 145 -49.66 -53.75 -59.83
CA GLU A 145 -48.65 -52.68 -59.86
C GLU A 145 -48.04 -52.50 -58.48
N ARG A 146 -48.78 -52.61 -57.37
CA ARG A 146 -48.17 -52.63 -56.03
C ARG A 146 -47.33 -53.88 -55.87
N GLY A 147 -47.77 -55.05 -56.33
CA GLY A 147 -46.94 -56.26 -56.33
C GLY A 147 -45.66 -56.12 -57.16
N ALA A 148 -45.74 -55.47 -58.32
CA ALA A 148 -44.58 -55.17 -59.17
C ALA A 148 -43.70 -54.06 -58.60
N ILE A 149 -44.28 -53.00 -58.03
CA ILE A 149 -43.56 -51.86 -57.42
C ILE A 149 -42.94 -52.30 -56.10
N THR A 150 -43.58 -53.13 -55.27
CA THR A 150 -42.94 -53.68 -54.07
C THR A 150 -41.80 -54.60 -54.46
N ALA A 151 -42.00 -55.56 -55.37
CA ALA A 151 -40.91 -56.42 -55.83
C ALA A 151 -39.77 -55.63 -56.51
N LYS A 152 -40.09 -54.57 -57.27
CA LYS A 152 -39.11 -53.68 -57.92
C LYS A 152 -38.40 -52.76 -56.92
N ASN A 153 -39.11 -52.14 -55.99
CA ASN A 153 -38.53 -51.28 -54.95
C ASN A 153 -37.72 -52.12 -53.95
N ASP A 154 -38.15 -53.36 -53.67
CA ASP A 154 -37.38 -54.31 -52.88
C ASP A 154 -36.06 -54.64 -53.61
N LEU A 155 -36.10 -54.87 -54.92
CA LEU A 155 -34.89 -55.06 -55.73
C LEU A 155 -34.00 -53.81 -55.81
N GLU A 156 -34.56 -52.64 -56.12
CA GLU A 156 -33.83 -51.36 -56.20
C GLU A 156 -33.27 -50.97 -54.81
N SER A 157 -33.96 -51.27 -53.72
CA SER A 157 -33.46 -51.04 -52.36
C SER A 157 -32.38 -52.03 -51.95
N LEU A 158 -32.45 -53.28 -52.39
CA LEU A 158 -31.39 -54.27 -52.18
C LEU A 158 -30.16 -53.95 -53.05
N GLU A 159 -30.36 -53.47 -54.27
CA GLU A 159 -29.30 -53.03 -55.19
C GLU A 159 -28.62 -51.75 -54.70
N ALA A 160 -29.40 -50.76 -54.22
CA ALA A 160 -28.87 -49.56 -53.56
C ALA A 160 -28.16 -49.90 -52.23
N ARG A 161 -28.63 -50.90 -51.47
CA ARG A 161 -27.93 -51.38 -50.28
C ARG A 161 -26.62 -52.07 -50.63
N MET A 162 -26.55 -52.84 -51.72
CA MET A 162 -25.31 -53.45 -52.20
C MET A 162 -24.32 -52.40 -52.72
N GLN A 163 -24.78 -51.38 -53.46
CA GLN A 163 -23.93 -50.25 -53.87
C GLN A 163 -23.44 -49.41 -52.68
N ALA A 164 -24.28 -49.23 -51.65
CA ALA A 164 -23.87 -48.56 -50.41
C ALA A 164 -22.79 -49.34 -49.64
N VAL A 165 -22.77 -50.68 -49.72
CA VAL A 165 -21.68 -51.51 -49.16
C VAL A 165 -20.37 -51.16 -49.88
N ASP A 166 -20.38 -51.17 -51.21
CA ASP A 166 -19.20 -50.88 -52.03
C ASP A 166 -18.69 -49.44 -51.82
N GLU A 167 -19.60 -48.45 -51.70
CA GLU A 167 -19.23 -47.07 -51.41
C GLU A 167 -18.64 -46.88 -50.00
N GLN A 168 -19.16 -47.57 -48.98
CA GLN A 168 -18.63 -47.46 -47.62
C GLN A 168 -17.30 -48.20 -47.47
N LEU A 169 -17.13 -49.33 -48.16
CA LEU A 169 -15.85 -50.04 -48.22
C LEU A 169 -14.76 -49.14 -48.86
N ASN A 170 -15.07 -48.52 -50.00
CA ASN A 170 -14.15 -47.58 -50.65
C ASN A 170 -13.80 -46.37 -49.76
N LYS A 171 -14.76 -45.83 -49.00
CA LYS A 171 -14.50 -44.73 -48.04
C LYS A 171 -13.57 -45.12 -46.89
N LEU A 172 -13.62 -46.38 -46.44
CA LEU A 172 -12.75 -46.90 -45.38
C LEU A 172 -11.34 -47.18 -45.90
N VAL A 173 -11.22 -47.62 -47.16
CA VAL A 173 -9.94 -47.82 -47.88
C VAL A 173 -9.28 -46.49 -48.22
N ASP A 174 -10.02 -45.53 -48.78
CA ASP A 174 -9.52 -44.17 -49.09
C ASP A 174 -9.05 -43.41 -47.83
N ALA A 175 -9.66 -43.71 -46.68
CA ALA A 175 -9.26 -43.16 -45.39
C ALA A 175 -8.04 -43.88 -44.78
N GLY A 176 -7.55 -44.97 -45.40
CA GLY A 176 -6.43 -45.78 -44.92
C GLY A 176 -6.73 -46.58 -43.64
N ILE A 177 -8.01 -46.79 -43.33
CA ILE A 177 -8.47 -47.51 -42.12
C ILE A 177 -8.50 -49.02 -42.40
N LEU A 178 -8.95 -49.41 -43.59
CA LEU A 178 -8.84 -50.77 -44.16
C LEU A 178 -7.77 -50.81 -45.25
N ALA A 179 -7.05 -51.93 -45.39
CA ALA A 179 -6.22 -52.18 -46.56
C ALA A 179 -7.06 -52.74 -47.74
N GLU A 180 -6.54 -52.64 -48.98
CA GLU A 180 -7.27 -52.99 -50.22
C GLU A 180 -7.80 -54.44 -50.28
N GLU A 181 -7.23 -55.37 -49.49
CA GLU A 181 -7.64 -56.79 -49.45
C GLU A 181 -7.93 -57.30 -48.01
N GLU A 182 -8.04 -56.42 -47.01
CA GLU A 182 -8.27 -56.80 -45.61
C GLU A 182 -9.77 -56.96 -45.32
N GLU A 183 -10.19 -58.09 -44.73
CA GLU A 183 -11.59 -58.27 -44.31
C GLU A 183 -11.90 -57.43 -43.04
N GLY A 184 -13.16 -57.02 -42.86
CA GLY A 184 -13.54 -56.14 -41.75
C GLY A 184 -13.22 -56.73 -40.36
N ALA A 185 -13.28 -58.06 -40.24
CA ALA A 185 -12.90 -58.79 -39.03
C ALA A 185 -11.38 -58.72 -38.73
N GLU A 186 -10.53 -58.78 -39.76
CA GLU A 186 -9.07 -58.71 -39.61
C GLU A 186 -8.63 -57.29 -39.25
N ALA A 187 -9.28 -56.26 -39.83
CA ALA A 187 -9.05 -54.87 -39.49
C ALA A 187 -9.42 -54.55 -38.02
N LEU A 188 -10.48 -55.18 -37.49
CA LEU A 188 -10.85 -55.06 -36.07
C LEU A 188 -9.77 -55.62 -35.14
N GLU A 189 -9.25 -56.82 -35.41
CA GLU A 189 -8.19 -57.42 -34.59
C GLU A 189 -6.92 -56.55 -34.57
N ARG A 190 -6.51 -56.02 -35.73
CA ARG A 190 -5.35 -55.13 -35.85
C ARG A 190 -5.54 -53.83 -35.07
N LEU A 191 -6.69 -53.17 -35.21
CA LEU A 191 -6.99 -51.91 -34.53
C LEU A 191 -7.19 -52.09 -33.02
N GLU A 192 -7.78 -53.21 -32.57
CA GLU A 192 -7.89 -53.59 -31.16
C GLU A 192 -6.51 -53.81 -30.52
N ALA A 193 -5.62 -54.54 -31.21
CA ALA A 193 -4.24 -54.73 -30.76
C ALA A 193 -3.49 -53.40 -30.64
N LYS A 194 -3.62 -52.52 -31.65
CA LYS A 194 -3.03 -51.18 -31.63
C LYS A 194 -3.57 -50.32 -30.48
N HIS A 195 -4.88 -50.25 -30.30
CA HIS A 195 -5.50 -49.50 -29.21
C HIS A 195 -5.04 -49.99 -27.84
N LYS A 196 -4.96 -51.32 -27.65
CA LYS A 196 -4.45 -51.92 -26.40
C LYS A 196 -3.01 -51.51 -26.09
N THR A 197 -2.11 -51.56 -27.08
CA THR A 197 -0.70 -51.14 -26.88
C THR A 197 -0.58 -49.65 -26.51
N LEU A 198 -1.42 -48.79 -27.09
CA LEU A 198 -1.44 -47.36 -26.79
C LEU A 198 -1.98 -47.06 -25.39
N VAL A 199 -2.99 -47.81 -24.93
CA VAL A 199 -3.52 -47.72 -23.56
C VAL A 199 -2.48 -48.18 -22.53
N GLU A 200 -1.73 -49.26 -22.82
CA GLU A 200 -0.63 -49.72 -21.96
C GLU A 200 0.52 -48.69 -21.89
N ALA A 201 0.87 -48.07 -23.02
CA ALA A 201 1.87 -46.99 -23.06
C ALA A 201 1.42 -45.75 -22.28
N LEU A 202 0.14 -45.37 -22.38
CA LEU A 202 -0.46 -44.28 -21.60
C LEU A 202 -0.39 -44.57 -20.09
N ALA A 203 -0.77 -45.78 -19.68
CA ALA A 203 -0.72 -46.18 -18.27
C ALA A 203 0.70 -46.13 -17.70
N LYS A 204 1.69 -46.57 -18.48
CA LYS A 204 3.12 -46.53 -18.10
C LYS A 204 3.65 -45.09 -17.97
N ALA A 205 3.30 -44.20 -18.90
CA ALA A 205 3.70 -42.79 -18.83
C ALA A 205 3.04 -42.08 -17.64
N GLN A 206 1.75 -42.33 -17.38
CA GLN A 206 1.02 -41.75 -16.24
C GLN A 206 1.54 -42.26 -14.89
N SER A 207 1.96 -43.52 -14.77
CA SER A 207 2.60 -44.01 -13.55
C SER A 207 3.94 -43.31 -13.31
N GLY A 208 4.76 -43.16 -14.35
CA GLY A 208 6.04 -42.45 -14.26
C GLY A 208 5.89 -41.00 -13.80
N THR A 209 4.84 -40.29 -14.24
CA THR A 209 4.54 -38.92 -13.78
C THR A 209 4.10 -38.90 -12.31
N LYS A 210 3.33 -39.91 -11.86
CA LYS A 210 2.92 -40.03 -10.44
C LYS A 210 4.12 -40.32 -9.53
N ASP A 211 5.03 -41.18 -9.96
CA ASP A 211 6.22 -41.58 -9.20
C ASP A 211 7.24 -40.43 -9.06
N ALA A 212 7.32 -39.54 -10.05
CA ALA A 212 8.16 -38.33 -9.98
C ALA A 212 7.63 -37.24 -9.02
N GLY A 213 6.35 -37.30 -8.63
CA GLY A 213 5.71 -36.38 -7.70
C GLY A 213 6.34 -36.33 -6.30
N PRO A 214 6.45 -37.47 -5.58
CA PRO A 214 7.09 -37.51 -4.25
C PRO A 214 8.58 -37.17 -4.30
N GLU A 215 9.31 -37.58 -5.34
CA GLU A 215 10.73 -37.25 -5.53
C GLU A 215 10.92 -35.72 -5.65
N ARG A 216 10.03 -35.05 -6.39
CA ARG A 216 10.01 -33.59 -6.51
C ARG A 216 9.70 -32.90 -5.18
N ALA A 217 8.79 -33.45 -4.39
CA ALA A 217 8.45 -32.90 -3.08
C ALA A 217 9.65 -32.99 -2.10
N GLN A 218 10.33 -34.15 -2.07
CA GLN A 218 11.53 -34.34 -1.24
C GLN A 218 12.67 -33.41 -1.67
N LEU A 219 12.91 -33.30 -2.96
CA LEU A 219 13.97 -32.46 -3.49
C LEU A 219 13.70 -30.96 -3.26
N ASN A 220 12.45 -30.51 -3.40
CA ASN A 220 12.06 -29.13 -3.07
C ASN A 220 12.22 -28.83 -1.57
N ALA A 221 11.91 -29.79 -0.69
CA ALA A 221 12.14 -29.64 0.74
C ALA A 221 13.64 -29.52 1.07
N ALA A 222 14.48 -30.36 0.45
CA ALA A 222 15.94 -30.28 0.59
C ALA A 222 16.50 -28.95 0.07
N ARG A 223 16.01 -28.46 -1.08
CA ARG A 223 16.39 -27.14 -1.62
C ARG A 223 16.00 -26.01 -0.68
N ALA A 224 14.80 -26.04 -0.11
CA ALA A 224 14.34 -25.03 0.82
C ALA A 224 15.20 -25.02 2.11
N ALA A 225 15.58 -26.19 2.62
CA ALA A 225 16.48 -26.32 3.76
C ALA A 225 17.88 -25.76 3.45
N ALA A 226 18.51 -26.19 2.35
CA ALA A 226 19.82 -25.71 1.93
C ALA A 226 19.83 -24.19 1.65
N GLN A 227 18.76 -23.66 1.04
CA GLN A 227 18.62 -22.22 0.81
C GLN A 227 18.52 -21.44 2.12
N LYS A 228 17.80 -21.96 3.11
CA LYS A 228 17.71 -21.36 4.44
C LYS A 228 19.07 -21.35 5.14
N ASP A 229 19.85 -22.42 5.03
CA ASP A 229 21.20 -22.51 5.58
C ASP A 229 22.14 -21.49 4.92
N VAL A 230 22.11 -21.36 3.59
CA VAL A 230 22.88 -20.36 2.83
C VAL A 230 22.55 -18.95 3.31
N ILE A 231 21.25 -18.60 3.39
CA ILE A 231 20.82 -17.26 3.86
C ILE A 231 21.27 -17.03 5.31
N GLY A 232 21.14 -18.04 6.18
CA GLY A 232 21.58 -17.97 7.57
C GLY A 232 23.08 -17.67 7.70
N LEU A 233 23.91 -18.39 6.94
CA LEU A 233 25.36 -18.21 6.91
C LEU A 233 25.78 -16.87 6.29
N GLU A 234 25.11 -16.39 5.24
CA GLU A 234 25.34 -15.05 4.66
C GLU A 234 25.10 -13.93 5.68
N VAL A 235 24.02 -14.05 6.47
CA VAL A 235 23.71 -13.08 7.52
C VAL A 235 24.78 -13.12 8.62
N GLN A 236 25.16 -14.31 9.08
CA GLN A 236 26.21 -14.46 10.10
C GLN A 236 27.54 -13.86 9.62
N LEU A 237 27.93 -14.16 8.38
CA LEU A 237 29.16 -13.66 7.78
C LEU A 237 29.14 -12.13 7.63
N ALA A 238 28.02 -11.54 7.21
CA ALA A 238 27.88 -10.09 7.13
C ALA A 238 27.96 -9.43 8.52
N THR A 239 27.41 -10.06 9.56
CA THR A 239 27.52 -9.54 10.93
C THR A 239 28.94 -9.64 11.50
N LEU A 240 29.63 -10.74 11.26
CA LEU A 240 31.04 -10.94 11.65
C LEU A 240 31.95 -9.97 10.90
N GLN A 241 31.70 -9.75 9.60
CA GLN A 241 32.45 -8.78 8.81
C GLN A 241 32.26 -7.37 9.34
N LYS A 242 31.01 -6.94 9.61
CA LYS A 242 30.75 -5.61 10.18
C LYS A 242 31.38 -5.40 11.55
N SER A 243 31.43 -6.43 12.41
CA SER A 243 32.06 -6.29 13.72
C SER A 243 33.58 -6.16 13.60
N VAL A 244 34.21 -6.93 12.71
CA VAL A 244 35.64 -6.83 12.39
C VAL A 244 35.94 -5.47 11.78
N ASP A 245 35.19 -5.03 10.77
CA ASP A 245 35.40 -3.74 10.07
C ASP A 245 35.32 -2.55 11.03
N ARG A 246 34.32 -2.55 11.93
CA ARG A 246 34.17 -1.52 12.96
C ARG A 246 35.34 -1.54 13.95
N ALA A 247 35.74 -2.71 14.40
CA ALA A 247 36.87 -2.85 15.32
C ALA A 247 38.19 -2.40 14.67
N THR A 248 38.39 -2.68 13.36
CA THR A 248 39.55 -2.16 12.61
C THR A 248 39.50 -0.65 12.44
N ALA A 249 38.33 -0.06 12.20
CA ALA A 249 38.20 1.40 12.12
C ALA A 249 38.51 2.09 13.46
N GLU A 250 37.97 1.56 14.58
CA GLU A 250 38.27 2.06 15.94
C GLU A 250 39.78 1.89 16.27
N ARG A 251 40.42 0.82 15.79
CA ARG A 251 41.87 0.61 15.92
C ARG A 251 42.67 1.64 15.11
N GLU A 252 42.36 1.82 13.83
CA GLU A 252 43.05 2.77 12.95
C GLU A 252 42.89 4.23 13.41
N GLU A 253 41.76 4.58 14.03
CA GLU A 253 41.53 5.90 14.61
C GLU A 253 42.46 6.14 15.80
N LEU A 254 42.68 5.13 16.65
CA LEU A 254 43.63 5.20 17.76
C LEU A 254 45.09 5.24 17.28
N GLU A 255 45.43 4.46 16.24
CA GLU A 255 46.78 4.46 15.63
C GLU A 255 47.16 5.84 15.04
N ARG A 256 46.17 6.62 14.58
CA ARG A 256 46.37 7.99 14.06
C ARG A 256 46.25 9.08 15.13
N ASP A 257 46.02 8.72 16.39
CA ASP A 257 45.81 9.70 17.44
C ASP A 257 47.09 10.44 17.83
N SER A 258 47.08 11.76 17.70
CA SER A 258 48.26 12.59 17.94
C SER A 258 48.78 12.55 19.39
N ALA A 259 47.91 12.29 20.38
CA ALA A 259 48.33 12.15 21.77
C ALA A 259 49.01 10.79 21.99
N LEU A 260 48.55 9.73 21.32
CA LEU A 260 49.18 8.42 21.37
C LEU A 260 50.57 8.43 20.74
N LEU A 261 50.68 9.03 19.55
CA LEU A 261 51.95 9.19 18.85
C LEU A 261 52.95 10.02 19.67
N ARG A 262 52.49 11.10 20.34
CA ARG A 262 53.30 11.89 21.28
C ARG A 262 53.70 11.12 22.54
N LEU A 263 52.84 10.25 23.07
CA LEU A 263 53.14 9.43 24.24
C LEU A 263 54.22 8.38 23.93
N MET A 264 54.17 7.81 22.73
CA MET A 264 55.08 6.77 22.26
C MET A 264 56.33 7.34 21.56
N GLU A 265 56.37 8.65 21.31
CA GLU A 265 57.45 9.36 20.60
C GLU A 265 57.75 8.79 19.20
N VAL A 266 56.70 8.38 18.47
CA VAL A 266 56.79 7.81 17.11
C VAL A 266 55.86 8.52 16.14
N GLU A 267 56.17 8.48 14.84
CA GLU A 267 55.32 9.05 13.78
C GLU A 267 54.22 8.08 13.31
N GLU A 268 54.45 6.78 13.40
CA GLU A 268 53.50 5.72 13.05
C GLU A 268 53.59 4.57 14.08
N LEU A 269 52.46 3.92 14.34
CA LEU A 269 52.31 2.89 15.37
C LEU A 269 51.29 1.85 14.93
N GLU A 270 51.57 0.57 15.16
CA GLU A 270 50.56 -0.49 15.08
C GLU A 270 50.10 -0.86 16.49
N LEU A 271 48.80 -0.74 16.78
CA LEU A 271 48.26 -0.88 18.15
C LEU A 271 48.49 -2.28 18.76
N GLN A 272 48.79 -3.27 17.90
CA GLN A 272 49.07 -4.65 18.29
C GLN A 272 50.48 -4.86 18.89
N ASP A 273 51.42 -3.96 18.61
CA ASP A 273 52.80 -4.01 19.11
C ASP A 273 53.01 -3.12 20.34
N VAL A 274 51.92 -2.51 20.83
CA VAL A 274 51.91 -1.57 21.95
C VAL A 274 51.85 -2.34 23.27
N PRO A 275 52.65 -1.95 24.29
CA PRO A 275 52.58 -2.54 25.62
C PRO A 275 51.16 -2.47 26.23
N ALA A 276 50.75 -3.53 26.96
CA ALA A 276 49.41 -3.60 27.54
C ALA A 276 49.12 -2.49 28.59
N ASP A 277 50.16 -1.86 29.11
CA ASP A 277 50.10 -0.79 30.11
C ASP A 277 50.08 0.62 29.52
N VAL A 278 50.01 0.80 28.20
CA VAL A 278 50.03 2.13 27.56
C VAL A 278 48.87 3.03 27.99
N ALA A 279 47.72 2.46 28.33
CA ALA A 279 46.63 3.25 28.92
C ALA A 279 46.99 3.80 30.33
N ALA A 280 47.77 3.04 31.10
CA ALA A 280 48.30 3.48 32.39
C ALA A 280 49.45 4.47 32.22
N MET A 281 50.28 4.34 31.18
CA MET A 281 51.30 5.34 30.81
C MET A 281 50.66 6.69 30.46
N ALA A 282 49.59 6.70 29.65
CA ALA A 282 48.83 7.90 29.34
C ALA A 282 48.24 8.55 30.62
N GLN A 283 47.70 7.73 31.54
CA GLN A 283 47.15 8.22 32.80
C GLN A 283 48.22 8.84 33.70
N ARG A 284 49.39 8.21 33.82
CA ARG A 284 50.53 8.77 34.57
C ARG A 284 50.96 10.10 33.97
N ARG A 285 51.03 10.19 32.64
CA ARG A 285 51.41 11.43 31.96
C ARG A 285 50.41 12.57 32.18
N ALA A 286 49.12 12.27 32.26
CA ALA A 286 48.09 13.26 32.62
C ALA A 286 48.24 13.74 34.07
N LEU A 287 48.55 12.84 35.01
CA LEU A 287 48.80 13.20 36.42
C LEU A 287 50.04 14.08 36.57
N ASP A 288 51.13 13.79 35.85
CA ASP A 288 52.33 14.65 35.84
C ASP A 288 52.00 16.09 35.40
N GLN A 289 51.15 16.26 34.39
CA GLN A 289 50.72 17.59 33.94
C GLN A 289 49.81 18.28 34.96
N GLN A 290 48.93 17.53 35.62
CA GLN A 290 48.07 18.05 36.68
C GLN A 290 48.88 18.60 37.86
N GLU A 291 49.94 17.89 38.28
CA GLU A 291 50.86 18.37 39.31
C GLU A 291 51.61 19.64 38.87
N ARG A 292 52.02 19.72 37.60
CA ARG A 292 52.65 20.92 37.02
C ARG A 292 51.71 22.12 37.02
N ILE A 293 50.45 21.94 36.64
CA ILE A 293 49.42 23.01 36.67
C ILE A 293 49.17 23.47 38.11
N ALA A 294 49.05 22.55 39.06
CA ALA A 294 48.85 22.90 40.47
C ALA A 294 50.00 23.75 41.02
N THR A 295 51.24 23.41 40.65
CA THR A 295 52.44 24.16 41.03
C THR A 295 52.41 25.59 40.45
N LEU A 296 52.04 25.75 39.18
CA LEU A 296 52.00 27.06 38.51
C LEU A 296 50.84 27.94 39.04
N LYS A 297 49.67 27.35 39.32
CA LYS A 297 48.52 28.07 39.93
C LYS A 297 48.80 28.53 41.35
N ALA A 298 49.53 27.76 42.14
CA ALA A 298 49.93 28.16 43.50
C ALA A 298 50.80 29.43 43.48
N GLN A 299 51.65 29.60 42.46
CA GLN A 299 52.46 30.80 42.27
C GLN A 299 51.61 32.02 41.88
N LEU A 300 50.58 31.84 41.05
CA LEU A 300 49.63 32.90 40.67
C LEU A 300 48.76 33.36 41.87
N ALA A 301 48.29 32.43 42.69
CA ALA A 301 47.48 32.72 43.87
C ALA A 301 48.20 33.62 44.90
N GLY A 302 49.54 33.53 44.97
CA GLY A 302 50.35 34.45 45.78
C GLY A 302 50.17 35.92 45.39
N LYS A 303 49.89 36.21 44.11
CA LYS A 303 49.64 37.57 43.60
C LYS A 303 48.21 38.03 43.79
N GLU A 304 47.24 37.12 43.76
CA GLU A 304 45.85 37.45 44.06
C GLU A 304 45.63 37.75 45.55
N ARG A 305 46.43 37.14 46.44
CA ARG A 305 46.41 37.45 47.88
C ARG A 305 46.73 38.92 48.17
N GLU A 306 47.68 39.51 47.45
CA GLU A 306 48.01 40.95 47.56
C GLU A 306 46.79 41.82 47.18
N ARG A 307 46.00 41.39 46.19
CA ARG A 307 44.77 42.07 45.73
C ARG A 307 43.64 42.00 46.77
N LEU A 308 43.40 40.84 47.37
CA LEU A 308 42.31 40.63 48.33
C LEU A 308 42.52 41.38 49.64
N TYR A 309 43.74 41.41 50.17
CA TYR A 309 44.05 42.18 51.39
C TYR A 309 43.78 43.69 51.19
N LEU A 310 44.06 44.19 49.98
CA LEU A 310 43.72 45.54 49.52
C LEU A 310 42.20 45.80 49.51
N GLU A 311 41.40 44.84 49.07
CA GLU A 311 39.93 44.95 49.04
C GLU A 311 39.32 44.94 50.45
N GLU A 312 39.82 44.09 51.35
CA GLU A 312 39.24 43.86 52.68
C GLU A 312 39.65 44.94 53.70
N HIS A 313 40.92 45.35 53.71
CA HIS A 313 41.43 46.31 54.67
C HIS A 313 41.59 47.72 54.09
N SER A 314 41.34 47.90 52.78
CA SER A 314 41.62 49.13 52.04
C SER A 314 43.08 49.60 52.18
N LEU A 315 43.97 48.67 52.52
CA LEU A 315 45.39 48.87 52.80
C LEU A 315 46.16 47.74 52.15
N LEU A 316 47.37 48.02 51.69
CA LEU A 316 48.29 46.97 51.25
C LEU A 316 48.78 46.16 52.46
N PRO A 317 49.02 44.84 52.31
CA PRO A 317 49.63 44.06 53.38
C PRO A 317 51.04 44.58 53.68
N PRO A 318 51.50 44.53 54.96
CA PRO A 318 52.89 44.78 55.28
C PRO A 318 53.79 43.85 54.46
N GLN A 319 55.04 44.24 54.23
CA GLN A 319 55.93 43.39 53.45
C GLN A 319 56.10 42.01 54.11
N PRO A 320 56.28 40.93 53.33
CA PRO A 320 56.36 39.57 53.86
C PRO A 320 57.39 39.40 55.00
N GLY A 321 58.50 40.14 54.96
CA GLY A 321 59.49 40.18 56.04
C GLY A 321 58.98 40.82 57.33
N VAL A 322 58.17 41.88 57.25
CA VAL A 322 57.54 42.54 58.40
C VAL A 322 56.43 41.65 58.98
N GLU A 323 55.59 41.02 58.13
CA GLU A 323 54.57 40.06 58.58
C GLU A 323 55.20 38.84 59.25
N ALA A 324 56.25 38.26 58.67
CA ALA A 324 56.92 37.09 59.23
C ALA A 324 57.60 37.42 60.58
N LEU A 325 58.20 38.60 60.69
CA LEU A 325 58.78 39.07 61.95
C LEU A 325 57.70 39.39 62.99
N LEU A 326 56.57 39.98 62.59
CA LEU A 326 55.41 40.20 63.48
C LEU A 326 54.83 38.87 63.95
N ALA A 327 54.53 37.94 63.05
CA ALA A 327 54.00 36.63 63.40
C ALA A 327 54.93 35.86 64.35
N LEU A 328 56.25 36.00 64.21
CA LEU A 328 57.23 35.40 65.12
C LEU A 328 57.15 35.96 66.55
N LEU A 329 56.85 37.26 66.67
CA LEU A 329 56.88 38.01 67.93
C LEU A 329 55.49 38.08 68.61
N THR A 330 54.42 38.10 67.83
CA THR A 330 53.02 38.19 68.30
C THR A 330 52.67 37.02 69.22
N GLY A 331 52.11 37.33 70.38
CA GLY A 331 51.79 36.36 71.44
C GLY A 331 52.92 36.12 72.46
N LYS A 332 54.16 36.56 72.16
CA LYS A 332 55.30 36.49 73.10
C LYS A 332 55.73 37.87 73.59
N ILE A 333 55.59 38.89 72.75
CA ILE A 333 55.96 40.28 72.99
C ILE A 333 54.90 41.18 72.33
N ALA A 334 54.64 42.36 72.89
CA ALA A 334 53.80 43.36 72.25
C ALA A 334 54.54 43.98 71.05
N ALA A 335 54.30 43.45 69.85
CA ALA A 335 54.90 43.88 68.61
C ALA A 335 53.83 44.42 67.65
N ARG A 336 54.14 45.53 66.97
CA ARG A 336 53.25 46.20 66.02
C ARG A 336 53.98 46.56 64.75
N SER A 337 53.28 46.61 63.63
CA SER A 337 53.88 47.17 62.41
C SER A 337 54.02 48.69 62.55
N GLY A 338 55.01 49.28 61.89
CA GLY A 338 55.12 50.75 61.81
C GLY A 338 53.92 51.40 61.10
N TRP A 339 53.24 50.66 60.21
CA TRP A 339 52.00 51.11 59.55
C TRP A 339 50.83 51.23 60.53
N GLU A 340 50.67 50.30 61.45
CA GLU A 340 49.66 50.38 62.52
C GLU A 340 49.96 51.54 63.49
N LEU A 341 51.23 51.79 63.79
CA LEU A 341 51.66 52.94 64.61
C LEU A 341 51.34 54.29 63.97
N LEU A 342 51.57 54.42 62.66
CA LEU A 342 51.19 55.62 61.93
C LEU A 342 49.67 55.86 61.96
N ARG A 343 48.88 54.80 61.73
CA ARG A 343 47.41 54.88 61.70
C ARG A 343 46.79 55.37 63.01
N GLU A 344 47.26 54.86 64.15
CA GLU A 344 46.68 55.20 65.46
C GLU A 344 47.07 56.60 65.96
N SER A 345 48.19 57.14 65.47
CA SER A 345 48.75 58.38 65.99
C SER A 345 48.06 59.67 65.53
N GLY A 346 47.16 59.59 64.53
CA GLY A 346 46.28 60.69 64.10
C GLY A 346 46.96 61.96 63.54
N ALA A 347 48.29 61.96 63.38
CA ALA A 347 49.07 63.08 62.85
C ALA A 347 49.16 63.04 61.30
N ASP A 348 49.66 64.10 60.68
CA ASP A 348 49.92 64.11 59.22
C ASP A 348 50.96 63.03 58.89
N TRP A 349 50.47 61.91 58.33
CA TRP A 349 51.27 60.72 58.05
C TRP A 349 52.45 61.04 57.14
N ASN A 350 52.32 62.05 56.28
CA ASN A 350 53.35 62.45 55.35
C ASN A 350 54.51 63.15 56.07
N GLU A 351 54.22 64.01 57.05
CA GLU A 351 55.23 64.67 57.88
C GLU A 351 55.99 63.65 58.75
N ARG A 352 55.27 62.65 59.30
CA ARG A 352 55.88 61.60 60.13
C ARG A 352 56.68 60.57 59.34
N ILE A 353 56.22 60.17 58.16
CA ILE A 353 57.02 59.34 57.24
C ILE A 353 58.24 60.13 56.74
N GLN A 354 58.13 61.46 56.55
CA GLN A 354 59.30 62.29 56.22
C GLN A 354 60.31 62.39 57.38
N GLN A 355 59.83 62.45 58.62
CA GLN A 355 60.68 62.47 59.82
C GLN A 355 61.36 61.11 60.08
N ALA A 356 60.64 59.99 59.88
CA ALA A 356 61.14 58.63 60.06
C ALA A 356 60.67 57.68 58.93
N PRO A 357 61.32 57.71 57.74
CA PRO A 357 60.92 56.92 56.58
C PRO A 357 60.98 55.41 56.82
N GLU A 358 61.88 54.98 57.71
CA GLU A 358 62.03 53.59 58.12
C GLU A 358 60.80 52.96 58.80
N LEU A 359 59.78 53.75 59.18
CA LEU A 359 58.51 53.26 59.73
C LEU A 359 57.86 52.19 58.85
N ALA A 360 57.88 52.39 57.53
CA ALA A 360 57.24 51.53 56.55
C ALA A 360 57.77 50.08 56.53
N GLN A 361 58.98 49.87 57.02
CA GLN A 361 59.69 48.59 57.02
C GLN A 361 59.91 48.06 58.45
N SER A 362 59.29 48.70 59.43
CA SER A 362 59.59 48.47 60.84
C SER A 362 58.58 47.58 61.55
N VAL A 363 59.10 46.75 62.46
CA VAL A 363 58.37 46.15 63.57
C VAL A 363 58.78 46.91 64.83
N VAL A 364 57.79 47.48 65.50
CA VAL A 364 57.97 48.31 66.69
C VAL A 364 57.61 47.51 67.92
N VAL A 365 58.53 47.49 68.88
CA VAL A 365 58.35 46.84 70.19
C VAL A 365 58.59 47.83 71.32
N THR A 366 58.15 47.50 72.53
CA THR A 366 58.40 48.36 73.69
C THR A 366 59.88 48.37 74.08
N GLU A 367 60.31 49.43 74.76
CA GLU A 367 61.74 49.66 75.05
C GLU A 367 62.37 48.60 75.95
N VAL A 368 61.55 48.01 76.84
CA VAL A 368 61.91 46.93 77.75
C VAL A 368 62.03 45.59 77.01
N GLU A 369 61.31 45.42 75.90
CA GLU A 369 61.20 44.16 75.18
C GLU A 369 62.14 44.06 73.96
N PHE A 370 62.83 45.14 73.62
CA PHE A 370 63.69 45.23 72.42
C PHE A 370 64.78 44.16 72.36
N GLU A 371 65.60 44.01 73.41
CA GLU A 371 66.68 43.02 73.40
C GLU A 371 66.14 41.60 73.33
N ARG A 372 64.97 41.36 73.95
CA ARG A 372 64.30 40.06 73.89
C ARG A 372 63.77 39.76 72.49
N ALA A 373 63.28 40.77 71.77
CA ALA A 373 62.84 40.62 70.38
C ALA A 373 64.02 40.34 69.44
N VAL A 374 65.17 41.01 69.64
CA VAL A 374 66.41 40.73 68.91
C VAL A 374 66.91 39.31 69.17
N GLU A 375 66.91 38.86 70.44
CA GLU A 375 67.25 37.48 70.77
C GLU A 375 66.32 36.46 70.13
N LEU A 376 65.00 36.71 70.11
CA LEU A 376 64.02 35.81 69.51
C LEU A 376 64.20 35.71 68.00
N ALA A 377 64.48 36.83 67.33
CA ALA A 377 64.79 36.85 65.90
C ALA A 377 66.12 36.14 65.59
N ALA A 378 67.15 36.33 66.41
CA ALA A 378 68.44 35.66 66.27
C ALA A 378 68.35 34.14 66.55
N LYS A 379 67.59 33.72 67.58
CA LYS A 379 67.31 32.30 67.87
C LYS A 379 66.53 31.62 66.75
N ALA A 380 65.67 32.37 66.06
CA ALA A 380 64.94 31.90 64.89
C ALA A 380 65.74 32.01 63.58
N ALA A 381 66.99 32.49 63.61
CA ALA A 381 67.82 32.76 62.43
C ALA A 381 67.08 33.59 61.35
N PHE A 382 66.34 34.59 61.80
CA PHE A 382 65.44 35.35 60.94
C PHE A 382 66.22 36.15 59.86
N ALA A 383 65.81 36.00 58.60
CA ALA A 383 66.35 36.73 57.45
C ALA A 383 65.22 37.15 56.51
N SER A 384 65.37 38.32 55.88
CA SER A 384 64.37 38.90 54.99
C SER A 384 64.95 39.23 53.61
N GLU A 385 64.16 39.05 52.55
CA GLU A 385 64.56 39.39 51.17
C GLU A 385 64.55 40.91 50.92
N THR A 386 63.75 41.63 51.71
CA THR A 386 63.63 43.10 51.71
C THR A 386 64.16 43.66 53.03
N PRO A 387 64.63 44.92 53.11
CA PRO A 387 65.14 45.46 54.36
C PRO A 387 63.98 45.53 55.37
N THR A 388 64.14 44.89 56.53
CA THR A 388 63.14 44.82 57.60
C THR A 388 63.78 45.28 58.90
N LEU A 389 63.27 46.37 59.49
CA LEU A 389 63.80 47.00 60.69
C LEU A 389 63.06 46.50 61.94
N LEU A 390 63.79 46.13 62.99
CA LEU A 390 63.26 45.97 64.34
C LEU A 390 63.74 47.15 65.20
N THR A 391 62.81 47.85 65.86
CA THR A 391 63.12 49.08 66.60
C THR A 391 62.12 49.33 67.74
N THR A 392 62.39 50.32 68.59
CA THR A 392 61.44 50.85 69.59
C THR A 392 60.83 52.17 69.15
N GLU A 393 59.71 52.55 69.76
CA GLU A 393 59.00 53.81 69.43
C GLU A 393 59.85 55.06 69.75
N ALA A 394 60.59 55.07 70.87
CA ALA A 394 61.48 56.18 71.21
C ALA A 394 62.68 56.28 70.25
N ALA A 395 63.24 55.13 69.84
CA ALA A 395 64.38 55.07 68.93
C ALA A 395 64.01 55.43 67.50
N LEU A 396 62.73 55.32 67.12
CA LEU A 396 62.21 55.73 65.82
C LEU A 396 62.35 57.23 65.55
N TRP A 397 62.18 58.06 66.59
CA TRP A 397 62.19 59.52 66.47
C TRP A 397 63.52 60.17 66.89
N SER A 398 64.46 59.39 67.45
CA SER A 398 65.79 59.85 67.84
C SER A 398 66.86 59.35 66.87
N ARG A 399 67.64 60.27 66.30
CA ARG A 399 68.79 59.94 65.42
C ARG A 399 70.01 59.43 66.18
N GLU A 400 70.06 59.65 67.50
CA GLU A 400 71.21 59.26 68.34
C GLU A 400 71.07 57.83 68.89
N ALA A 401 69.88 57.21 68.81
CA ALA A 401 69.56 55.88 69.34
C ALA A 401 69.81 54.74 68.32
N VAL A 402 71.04 54.65 67.79
CA VAL A 402 71.44 53.63 66.79
C VAL A 402 71.53 52.22 67.41
N ASP A 403 71.83 52.15 68.69
CA ASP A 403 71.92 50.93 69.50
C ASP A 403 70.58 50.17 69.65
N LYS A 404 69.46 50.85 69.39
CA LYS A 404 68.09 50.30 69.47
C LYS A 404 67.46 50.03 68.08
N ARG A 405 68.28 49.80 67.04
CA ARG A 405 67.83 49.55 65.66
C ARG A 405 68.57 48.37 65.03
N VAL A 406 67.85 47.36 64.54
CA VAL A 406 68.43 46.19 63.84
C VAL A 406 67.72 45.94 62.51
N VAL A 407 68.47 45.88 61.41
CA VAL A 407 67.92 45.66 60.06
C VAL A 407 68.30 44.27 59.54
N TYR A 408 67.32 43.55 58.99
CA TYR A 408 67.47 42.27 58.33
C TYR A 408 67.18 42.43 56.82
N GLY A 409 68.12 42.09 55.93
CA GLY A 409 67.99 42.26 54.45
C GLY A 409 68.48 43.62 53.89
N PRO A 410 68.36 43.92 52.57
CA PRO A 410 67.83 43.08 51.48
C PRO A 410 68.91 42.20 50.81
N ARG A 411 68.47 41.16 50.11
CA ARG A 411 69.37 40.24 49.40
C ARG A 411 69.63 40.61 47.92
N SER A 412 68.79 41.43 47.28
CA SER A 412 68.92 41.83 45.86
C SER A 412 69.55 43.22 45.67
N ARG A 413 70.31 43.42 44.57
CA ARG A 413 70.92 44.71 44.19
C ARG A 413 69.98 45.63 43.41
N ALA A 414 68.86 45.12 42.90
CA ALA A 414 67.88 45.92 42.17
C ALA A 414 67.18 46.99 43.03
N TYR A 415 67.33 46.92 44.35
CA TYR A 415 66.90 47.97 45.27
C TYR A 415 67.63 49.31 45.07
N PHE A 416 68.85 49.31 44.52
CA PHE A 416 69.70 50.50 44.45
C PHE A 416 70.36 50.76 43.09
N ASP A 417 70.05 49.96 42.07
CA ASP A 417 70.55 50.11 40.69
C ASP A 417 69.38 50.09 39.68
N LYS A 418 69.20 51.19 38.93
CA LYS A 418 68.09 51.38 37.98
C LYS A 418 68.24 50.54 36.70
N GLU A 419 69.46 50.24 36.28
CA GLU A 419 69.68 49.31 35.16
C GLU A 419 69.36 47.88 35.61
N ALA A 420 69.76 47.52 36.84
CA ALA A 420 69.38 46.24 37.45
C ALA A 420 67.84 46.12 37.64
N GLY A 421 67.15 47.19 38.05
CA GLY A 421 65.70 47.20 38.23
C GLY A 421 64.88 47.05 36.95
N ARG A 422 65.31 47.67 35.83
CA ARG A 422 64.66 47.47 34.52
C ARG A 422 64.86 46.06 33.99
N ALA A 423 66.08 45.52 34.14
CA ALA A 423 66.38 44.13 33.79
C ALA A 423 65.57 43.14 34.63
N GLU A 424 65.32 43.44 35.92
CA GLU A 424 64.54 42.57 36.80
C GLU A 424 63.03 42.61 36.49
N LEU A 425 62.46 43.77 36.13
CA LEU A 425 61.06 43.89 35.70
C LEU A 425 60.80 43.15 34.38
N GLU A 426 61.62 43.38 33.35
CA GLU A 426 61.49 42.68 32.06
C GLU A 426 61.67 41.16 32.24
N SER A 427 62.55 40.75 33.16
CA SER A 427 62.72 39.36 33.57
C SER A 427 61.48 38.79 34.28
N LEU A 428 60.77 39.58 35.10
CA LEU A 428 59.57 39.13 35.81
C LEU A 428 58.34 39.03 34.90
N GLU A 429 58.12 40.01 34.02
CA GLU A 429 57.02 39.97 33.04
C GLU A 429 57.23 38.82 32.04
N SER A 430 58.45 38.67 31.52
CA SER A 430 58.81 37.52 30.68
C SER A 430 58.63 36.19 31.41
N ARG A 431 58.80 36.14 32.74
CA ARG A 431 58.56 34.92 33.53
C ARG A 431 57.07 34.65 33.72
N ARG A 432 56.25 35.67 33.99
CA ARG A 432 54.79 35.54 34.11
C ARG A 432 54.17 35.03 32.81
N ASP A 433 54.48 35.67 31.68
CA ASP A 433 53.87 35.32 30.40
C ASP A 433 54.27 33.91 29.94
N ARG A 434 55.52 33.50 30.23
CA ARG A 434 55.96 32.12 30.05
C ARG A 434 55.22 31.15 30.96
N MET A 435 54.97 31.51 32.22
CA MET A 435 54.23 30.67 33.16
C MET A 435 52.76 30.50 32.74
N GLU A 436 52.09 31.54 32.26
CA GLU A 436 50.71 31.44 31.73
C GLU A 436 50.64 30.55 30.48
N SER A 437 51.57 30.74 29.53
CA SER A 437 51.65 29.88 28.34
C SER A 437 51.96 28.42 28.70
N ASP A 438 52.85 28.18 29.66
CA ASP A 438 53.16 26.83 30.17
C ASP A 438 51.94 26.17 30.85
N ILE A 439 51.08 26.95 31.53
CA ILE A 439 49.83 26.44 32.12
C ILE A 439 48.88 25.97 31.00
N GLU A 440 48.67 26.79 29.95
CA GLU A 440 47.76 26.44 28.85
C GLU A 440 48.22 25.19 28.08
N VAL A 441 49.52 25.08 27.83
CA VAL A 441 50.12 23.90 27.18
C VAL A 441 49.96 22.67 28.07
N ALA A 442 50.25 22.78 29.37
CA ALA A 442 50.10 21.67 30.31
C ALA A 442 48.64 21.22 30.46
N GLN A 443 47.68 22.14 30.44
CA GLN A 443 46.24 21.84 30.47
C GLN A 443 45.79 21.07 29.22
N THR A 444 46.21 21.53 28.04
CA THR A 444 45.90 20.85 26.77
C THR A 444 46.45 19.42 26.78
N LEU A 445 47.71 19.24 27.22
CA LEU A 445 48.33 17.92 27.31
C LEU A 445 47.66 17.03 28.37
N GLN A 446 47.22 17.58 29.51
CA GLN A 446 46.48 16.84 30.53
C GLN A 446 45.18 16.28 29.95
N ASP A 447 44.40 17.12 29.26
CA ASP A 447 43.12 16.75 28.65
C ASP A 447 43.32 15.69 27.56
N ASP A 448 44.31 15.90 26.68
CA ASP A 448 44.67 14.97 25.60
C ASP A 448 45.04 13.58 26.16
N PHE A 449 45.93 13.50 27.16
CA PHE A 449 46.37 12.23 27.73
C PHE A 449 45.29 11.55 28.60
N SER A 450 44.45 12.32 29.27
CA SER A 450 43.30 11.80 30.03
C SER A 450 42.26 11.18 29.08
N ALA A 451 41.90 11.89 28.02
CA ALA A 451 41.00 11.40 26.98
C ALA A 451 41.57 10.18 26.24
N LEU A 452 42.88 10.17 25.96
CA LEU A 452 43.57 9.03 25.38
C LEU A 452 43.52 7.80 26.30
N SER A 453 43.84 7.97 27.59
CA SER A 453 43.82 6.88 28.57
C SER A 453 42.43 6.23 28.67
N HIS A 454 41.36 7.03 28.68
CA HIS A 454 39.98 6.53 28.69
C HIS A 454 39.66 5.75 27.39
N ARG A 455 40.03 6.30 26.23
CA ARG A 455 39.79 5.63 24.93
C ARG A 455 40.55 4.33 24.79
N LEU A 456 41.82 4.28 25.22
CA LEU A 456 42.63 3.05 25.22
C LEU A 456 42.07 1.98 26.17
N ARG A 457 41.67 2.35 27.40
CA ARG A 457 41.03 1.43 28.34
C ARG A 457 39.74 0.85 27.76
N HIS A 458 38.88 1.72 27.25
CA HIS A 458 37.64 1.30 26.60
C HIS A 458 37.89 0.38 25.38
N PHE A 459 38.93 0.65 24.60
CA PHE A 459 39.31 -0.19 23.46
C PHE A 459 39.78 -1.58 23.91
N PHE A 460 40.69 -1.67 24.87
CA PHE A 460 41.22 -2.97 25.36
C PHE A 460 40.18 -3.79 26.13
N GLU A 461 39.26 -3.14 26.86
CA GLU A 461 38.11 -3.81 27.50
C GLU A 461 37.16 -4.43 26.46
N ARG A 462 36.96 -3.74 25.36
CA ARG A 462 36.01 -4.16 24.30
C ARG A 462 36.63 -5.13 23.31
N PHE A 463 37.94 -5.05 23.08
CA PHE A 463 38.71 -5.88 22.15
C PHE A 463 39.95 -6.46 22.85
N PRO A 464 39.79 -7.56 23.60
CA PRO A 464 40.90 -8.22 24.29
C PRO A 464 41.97 -8.76 23.31
N ALA A 465 43.16 -9.05 23.85
CA ALA A 465 44.25 -9.65 23.09
C ALA A 465 43.79 -10.95 22.39
N GLY A 466 44.03 -11.06 21.08
CA GLY A 466 43.63 -12.21 20.25
C GLY A 466 42.25 -12.11 19.59
N TRP A 467 41.40 -11.14 19.98
CA TRP A 467 40.04 -10.98 19.43
C TRP A 467 40.02 -10.88 17.90
N PHE A 468 40.92 -10.09 17.30
CA PHE A 468 40.99 -9.93 15.84
C PHE A 468 41.40 -11.22 15.12
N VAL A 469 42.29 -12.02 15.72
CA VAL A 469 42.75 -13.28 15.15
C VAL A 469 41.63 -14.32 15.18
N GLU A 470 40.95 -14.44 16.33
CA GLU A 470 39.81 -15.34 16.50
C GLU A 470 38.66 -14.98 15.54
N ARG A 471 38.29 -13.70 15.45
CA ARG A 471 37.21 -13.26 14.55
C ARG A 471 37.55 -13.43 13.08
N ARG A 472 38.81 -13.21 12.67
CA ARG A 472 39.25 -13.51 11.30
C ARG A 472 39.18 -15.01 11.00
N ALA A 473 39.57 -15.87 11.95
CA ALA A 473 39.48 -17.31 11.79
C ALA A 473 38.02 -17.80 11.68
N GLU A 474 37.12 -17.26 12.51
CA GLU A 474 35.68 -17.51 12.41
C GLU A 474 35.11 -17.06 11.06
N LEU A 475 35.53 -15.90 10.55
CA LEU A 475 35.08 -15.36 9.28
C LEU A 475 35.51 -16.26 8.10
N LEU A 476 36.72 -16.80 8.15
CA LEU A 476 37.21 -17.79 7.17
C LEU A 476 36.42 -19.10 7.24
N ARG A 477 36.11 -19.60 8.44
CA ARG A 477 35.29 -20.81 8.62
C ARG A 477 33.87 -20.61 8.08
N ALA A 478 33.23 -19.51 8.46
CA ALA A 478 31.88 -19.16 7.99
C ALA A 478 31.83 -18.99 6.45
N ARG A 479 32.89 -18.44 5.85
CA ARG A 479 33.04 -18.36 4.38
C ARG A 479 33.09 -19.76 3.75
N SER A 480 33.92 -20.64 4.28
CA SER A 480 34.03 -22.02 3.78
C SER A 480 32.71 -22.79 3.88
N GLU A 481 32.04 -22.70 5.04
CA GLU A 481 30.75 -23.36 5.25
C GLU A 481 29.66 -22.82 4.31
N LEU A 482 29.66 -21.51 4.05
CA LEU A 482 28.75 -20.89 3.09
C LEU A 482 28.98 -21.40 1.67
N ASP A 483 30.24 -21.50 1.24
CA ASP A 483 30.58 -21.99 -0.09
C ASP A 483 30.18 -23.46 -0.28
N ASP A 484 30.36 -24.30 0.74
CA ASP A 484 29.92 -25.70 0.72
C ASP A 484 28.40 -25.82 0.65
N LYS A 485 27.66 -25.00 1.42
CA LYS A 485 26.18 -24.97 1.38
C LYS A 485 25.63 -24.40 0.07
N ARG A 486 26.32 -23.45 -0.55
CA ARG A 486 25.97 -22.95 -1.89
C ARG A 486 26.13 -24.04 -2.95
N ARG A 487 27.22 -24.81 -2.91
CA ARG A 487 27.41 -25.96 -3.81
C ARG A 487 26.35 -27.03 -3.63
N GLU A 488 25.98 -27.35 -2.38
CA GLU A 488 24.89 -28.28 -2.07
C GLU A 488 23.56 -27.78 -2.67
N PHE A 489 23.23 -26.50 -2.50
CA PHE A 489 22.03 -25.90 -3.08
C PHE A 489 22.04 -25.93 -4.61
N GLU A 490 23.18 -25.61 -5.25
CA GLU A 490 23.33 -25.66 -6.71
C GLU A 490 23.13 -27.08 -7.26
N GLN A 491 23.68 -28.10 -6.60
CA GLN A 491 23.50 -29.51 -6.98
C GLN A 491 22.03 -29.93 -6.87
N LEU A 492 21.36 -29.59 -5.78
CA LEU A 492 19.93 -29.88 -5.59
C LEU A 492 19.06 -29.14 -6.63
N ASN A 493 19.48 -27.93 -7.05
CA ASN A 493 18.77 -27.16 -8.07
C ASN A 493 18.95 -27.79 -9.48
N ALA A 494 20.14 -28.33 -9.77
CA ALA A 494 20.40 -29.08 -11.00
C ALA A 494 19.56 -30.36 -11.08
N GLN A 495 19.52 -31.15 -9.98
CA GLN A 495 18.68 -32.34 -9.87
C GLN A 495 17.19 -32.02 -10.05
N ALA A 496 16.73 -30.86 -9.58
CA ALA A 496 15.33 -30.44 -9.72
C ALA A 496 14.97 -30.17 -11.17
N THR A 497 15.89 -29.51 -11.87
CA THR A 497 15.74 -29.18 -13.28
C THR A 497 15.73 -30.45 -14.14
N GLU A 498 16.59 -31.42 -13.83
CA GLU A 498 16.60 -32.73 -14.49
C GLU A 498 15.28 -33.49 -14.25
N LEU A 499 14.80 -33.54 -13.00
CA LEU A 499 13.53 -34.20 -12.66
C LEU A 499 12.33 -33.54 -13.34
N ASP A 500 12.26 -32.21 -13.35
CA ASP A 500 11.20 -31.47 -14.04
C ASP A 500 11.24 -31.71 -15.56
N SER A 501 12.43 -31.82 -16.16
CA SER A 501 12.58 -32.14 -17.59
C SER A 501 12.12 -33.57 -17.93
N ARG A 502 12.49 -34.56 -17.10
CA ARG A 502 12.05 -35.96 -17.24
C ARG A 502 10.55 -36.08 -17.12
N ARG A 503 9.94 -35.36 -16.17
CA ARG A 503 8.49 -35.32 -15.99
C ARG A 503 7.79 -34.68 -17.19
N GLY A 504 8.33 -33.57 -17.73
CA GLY A 504 7.81 -32.94 -18.94
C GLY A 504 7.78 -33.90 -20.13
N ALA A 505 8.85 -34.68 -20.33
CA ALA A 505 8.89 -35.71 -21.37
C ALA A 505 7.86 -36.84 -21.16
N LEU A 506 7.63 -37.26 -19.90
CA LEU A 506 6.61 -38.25 -19.56
C LEU A 506 5.18 -37.73 -19.79
N GLU A 507 4.91 -36.46 -19.45
CA GLU A 507 3.62 -35.81 -19.70
C GLU A 507 3.34 -35.64 -21.20
N GLU A 508 4.35 -35.26 -21.99
CA GLU A 508 4.24 -35.17 -23.45
C GLU A 508 4.00 -36.55 -24.09
N SER A 509 4.74 -37.58 -23.63
CA SER A 509 4.52 -38.96 -24.06
C SER A 509 3.13 -39.48 -23.68
N ALA A 510 2.62 -39.15 -22.49
CA ALA A 510 1.26 -39.53 -22.07
C ALA A 510 0.21 -38.86 -22.96
N ARG A 511 0.38 -37.56 -23.26
CA ARG A 511 -0.54 -36.81 -24.13
C ARG A 511 -0.52 -37.34 -25.56
N GLY A 512 0.66 -37.69 -26.09
CA GLY A 512 0.81 -38.35 -27.38
C GLY A 512 0.05 -39.68 -27.44
N ALA A 513 0.32 -40.58 -26.48
CA ALA A 513 -0.34 -41.88 -26.39
C ALA A 513 -1.86 -41.76 -26.22
N GLN A 514 -2.35 -40.79 -25.44
CA GLN A 514 -3.78 -40.54 -25.25
C GLN A 514 -4.47 -40.11 -26.56
N ASN A 515 -3.89 -39.16 -27.30
CA ASN A 515 -4.46 -38.68 -28.55
C ASN A 515 -4.52 -39.80 -29.60
N GLU A 516 -3.46 -40.61 -29.69
CA GLU A 516 -3.42 -41.76 -30.59
C GLU A 516 -4.39 -42.87 -30.18
N ALA A 517 -4.55 -43.14 -28.88
CA ALA A 517 -5.51 -44.11 -28.37
C ALA A 517 -6.95 -43.73 -28.73
N VAL A 518 -7.34 -42.46 -28.53
CA VAL A 518 -8.67 -41.93 -28.91
C VAL A 518 -8.89 -41.98 -30.41
N LYS A 519 -7.85 -41.71 -31.21
CA LYS A 519 -7.93 -41.84 -32.66
C LYS A 519 -8.16 -43.30 -33.08
N ALA A 520 -7.39 -44.23 -32.53
CA ALA A 520 -7.52 -45.65 -32.78
C ALA A 520 -8.90 -46.18 -32.36
N GLU A 521 -9.45 -45.73 -31.23
CA GLU A 521 -10.80 -46.10 -30.76
C GLU A 521 -11.88 -45.65 -31.75
N ARG A 522 -11.81 -44.42 -32.25
CA ARG A 522 -12.73 -43.91 -33.28
C ARG A 522 -12.63 -44.66 -34.60
N GLU A 523 -11.42 -45.07 -35.00
CA GLU A 523 -11.21 -45.90 -36.19
C GLU A 523 -11.86 -47.28 -36.00
N LEU A 524 -11.71 -47.86 -34.81
CA LEU A 524 -12.28 -49.15 -34.41
C LEU A 524 -13.82 -49.13 -34.44
N ASP A 525 -14.45 -48.10 -33.88
CA ASP A 525 -15.91 -47.95 -33.89
C ASP A 525 -16.48 -47.84 -35.32
N ARG A 526 -15.76 -47.17 -36.23
CA ARG A 526 -16.18 -47.03 -37.64
C ARG A 526 -16.14 -48.37 -38.38
N VAL A 527 -15.13 -49.21 -38.10
CA VAL A 527 -15.05 -50.55 -38.68
C VAL A 527 -16.10 -51.50 -38.06
N ARG A 528 -16.35 -51.43 -36.75
CA ARG A 528 -17.42 -52.23 -36.09
C ARG A 528 -18.79 -51.95 -36.69
N LEU A 529 -19.13 -50.67 -36.88
CA LEU A 529 -20.37 -50.25 -37.53
C LEU A 529 -20.48 -50.84 -38.95
N PHE A 530 -19.38 -50.87 -39.71
CA PHE A 530 -19.36 -51.43 -41.05
C PHE A 530 -19.61 -52.96 -41.06
N VAL A 531 -18.96 -53.72 -40.19
CA VAL A 531 -19.12 -55.18 -40.09
C VAL A 531 -20.55 -55.57 -39.69
N ASP A 532 -21.11 -54.90 -38.69
CA ASP A 532 -22.46 -55.19 -38.15
C ASP A 532 -23.59 -54.77 -39.11
N GLU A 533 -23.45 -53.63 -39.78
CA GLU A 533 -24.50 -53.10 -40.65
C GLU A 533 -24.50 -53.73 -42.04
N TYR A 534 -23.33 -54.05 -42.57
CA TYR A 534 -23.16 -54.40 -43.99
C TYR A 534 -22.65 -55.82 -44.20
N GLU A 535 -21.42 -56.13 -43.77
CA GLU A 535 -20.72 -57.37 -44.13
C GLU A 535 -21.47 -58.65 -43.72
N SER A 536 -22.06 -58.67 -42.53
CA SER A 536 -22.85 -59.82 -42.01
C SER A 536 -24.15 -60.12 -42.77
N LYS A 537 -24.69 -59.16 -43.55
CA LYS A 537 -26.03 -59.24 -44.18
C LYS A 537 -26.00 -59.42 -45.70
N VAL A 538 -24.84 -59.24 -46.34
CA VAL A 538 -24.67 -59.34 -47.80
C VAL A 538 -25.09 -60.72 -48.34
N GLY A 539 -24.83 -61.80 -47.61
CA GLY A 539 -25.22 -63.16 -48.01
C GLY A 539 -26.74 -63.36 -48.10
N LEU A 540 -27.49 -62.80 -47.15
CA LEU A 540 -28.96 -62.82 -47.11
C LEU A 540 -29.59 -61.92 -48.18
N TRP A 541 -28.93 -60.82 -48.54
CA TRP A 541 -29.40 -59.91 -49.60
C TRP A 541 -29.29 -60.55 -50.99
N LYS A 542 -28.25 -61.35 -51.25
CA LYS A 542 -28.07 -62.05 -52.53
C LYS A 542 -29.14 -63.13 -52.77
N THR A 543 -29.55 -63.87 -51.73
CA THR A 543 -30.60 -64.89 -51.85
C THR A 543 -31.99 -64.27 -52.02
N THR A 544 -32.29 -63.21 -51.26
CA THR A 544 -33.57 -62.50 -51.35
C THR A 544 -33.74 -61.73 -52.67
N PHE A 545 -32.66 -61.26 -53.28
CA PHE A 545 -32.68 -60.63 -54.60
C PHE A 545 -33.20 -61.60 -55.69
N ALA A 546 -32.72 -62.85 -55.70
CA ALA A 546 -33.13 -63.85 -56.69
C ALA A 546 -34.64 -64.20 -56.60
N GLU A 547 -35.18 -64.30 -55.38
CA GLU A 547 -36.60 -64.59 -55.13
C GLU A 547 -37.52 -63.44 -55.54
N ARG A 548 -37.11 -62.18 -55.28
CA ARG A 548 -37.91 -61.00 -55.65
C ARG A 548 -37.91 -60.74 -57.15
N TYR A 549 -36.83 -61.10 -57.85
CA TYR A 549 -36.74 -60.99 -59.31
C TYR A 549 -37.77 -61.86 -60.04
N SER A 550 -37.99 -63.11 -59.59
CA SER A 550 -39.00 -63.98 -60.21
C SER A 550 -40.43 -63.49 -59.97
N ALA A 551 -40.72 -62.94 -58.79
CA ALA A 551 -42.03 -62.37 -58.46
C ALA A 551 -42.35 -61.12 -59.30
N LEU A 552 -41.35 -60.26 -59.54
CA LEU A 552 -41.50 -59.07 -60.38
C LEU A 552 -41.91 -59.40 -61.82
N SER A 553 -41.34 -60.46 -62.39
CA SER A 553 -41.65 -60.88 -63.76
C SER A 553 -43.12 -61.29 -63.93
N LEU A 554 -43.71 -61.95 -62.94
CA LEU A 554 -45.11 -62.37 -62.96
C LEU A 554 -46.06 -61.16 -62.88
N HIS A 555 -45.84 -60.26 -61.92
CA HIS A 555 -46.68 -59.06 -61.76
C HIS A 555 -46.61 -58.13 -62.99
N ARG A 556 -45.44 -57.99 -63.63
CA ARG A 556 -45.30 -57.15 -64.85
C ARG A 556 -46.21 -57.59 -65.99
N SER A 557 -46.40 -58.89 -66.17
CA SER A 557 -47.27 -59.43 -67.23
C SER A 557 -48.77 -59.13 -66.98
N ALA A 558 -49.21 -59.18 -65.73
CA ALA A 558 -50.58 -58.84 -65.33
C ALA A 558 -50.84 -57.33 -65.39
N VAL A 559 -49.86 -56.52 -64.98
CA VAL A 559 -49.91 -55.05 -65.10
C VAL A 559 -50.14 -54.62 -66.54
N THR A 560 -49.39 -55.17 -67.50
CA THR A 560 -49.51 -54.78 -68.92
C THR A 560 -50.94 -54.92 -69.47
N GLN A 561 -51.64 -56.00 -69.13
CA GLN A 561 -53.01 -56.25 -69.58
C GLN A 561 -54.03 -55.28 -68.95
N LEU A 562 -53.89 -55.02 -67.65
CA LEU A 562 -54.78 -54.10 -66.92
C LEU A 562 -54.50 -52.61 -67.24
N THR A 563 -53.27 -52.26 -67.61
CA THR A 563 -52.94 -50.89 -68.04
C THR A 563 -53.64 -50.49 -69.34
N GLU A 564 -53.77 -51.42 -70.30
CA GLU A 564 -54.43 -51.12 -71.57
C GLU A 564 -55.91 -50.78 -71.36
N GLU A 565 -56.60 -51.50 -70.47
CA GLU A 565 -57.98 -51.20 -70.08
C GLU A 565 -58.11 -49.87 -69.32
N LEU A 566 -57.18 -49.59 -68.39
CA LEU A 566 -57.21 -48.37 -67.60
C LEU A 566 -56.91 -47.11 -68.41
N VAL A 567 -55.99 -47.18 -69.38
CA VAL A 567 -55.67 -46.04 -70.27
C VAL A 567 -56.90 -45.60 -71.06
N GLY A 568 -57.76 -46.54 -71.46
CA GLY A 568 -59.04 -46.24 -72.10
C GLY A 568 -60.03 -45.49 -71.20
N LEU A 569 -60.07 -45.82 -69.90
CA LEU A 569 -60.94 -45.17 -68.91
C LEU A 569 -60.37 -43.81 -68.46
N ARG A 570 -59.05 -43.71 -68.23
CA ARG A 570 -58.37 -42.48 -67.81
C ARG A 570 -58.41 -41.39 -68.86
N LYS A 571 -58.25 -41.69 -70.16
CA LYS A 571 -58.40 -40.68 -71.23
C LYS A 571 -59.75 -39.96 -71.20
N ARG A 572 -60.82 -40.63 -70.76
CA ARG A 572 -62.16 -40.00 -70.59
C ARG A 572 -62.28 -39.21 -69.29
N ILE A 573 -61.58 -39.61 -68.22
CA ILE A 573 -61.52 -38.89 -66.93
C ILE A 573 -60.66 -37.64 -67.04
N ASP A 574 -59.51 -37.72 -67.72
CA ASP A 574 -58.58 -36.62 -67.89
C ASP A 574 -59.22 -35.48 -68.66
N LEU A 575 -59.93 -35.78 -69.76
CA LEU A 575 -60.66 -34.77 -70.55
C LEU A 575 -61.66 -33.96 -69.71
N MET A 576 -62.31 -34.60 -68.73
CA MET A 576 -63.27 -33.96 -67.83
C MET A 576 -62.62 -33.37 -66.56
N SER A 577 -61.43 -33.83 -66.16
CA SER A 577 -60.70 -33.37 -64.97
C SER A 577 -59.85 -32.13 -65.26
N THR A 578 -59.38 -31.94 -66.50
CA THR A 578 -58.68 -30.70 -66.93
C THR A 578 -59.51 -29.43 -66.75
N GLU A 579 -60.84 -29.55 -66.64
CA GLU A 579 -61.74 -28.42 -66.35
C GLU A 579 -61.96 -28.17 -64.84
N LEU A 580 -61.62 -29.11 -63.94
CA LEU A 580 -61.86 -29.02 -62.48
C LEU A 580 -60.75 -28.29 -61.70
N GLU A 581 -59.50 -28.52 -62.08
CA GLU A 581 -58.32 -28.06 -61.36
C GLU A 581 -58.14 -26.52 -61.35
N PRO A 582 -58.32 -25.79 -62.47
CA PRO A 582 -58.27 -24.33 -62.44
C PRO A 582 -59.38 -23.72 -61.58
N LEU A 583 -60.58 -24.30 -61.55
CA LEU A 583 -61.70 -23.82 -60.74
C LEU A 583 -61.48 -24.04 -59.23
N ALA A 584 -60.81 -25.13 -58.85
CA ALA A 584 -60.50 -25.46 -57.45
C ALA A 584 -59.39 -24.57 -56.87
N GLU A 585 -58.33 -24.34 -57.65
CA GLU A 585 -57.19 -23.54 -57.23
C GLU A 585 -57.56 -22.07 -57.12
N GLU A 586 -58.36 -21.55 -58.05
CA GLU A 586 -58.92 -20.20 -57.97
C GLU A 586 -59.78 -20.01 -56.70
N ALA A 587 -60.62 -20.97 -56.34
CA ALA A 587 -61.43 -20.89 -55.12
C ALA A 587 -60.57 -20.91 -53.84
N ARG A 588 -59.54 -21.77 -53.81
CA ARG A 588 -58.65 -21.92 -52.65
C ARG A 588 -57.78 -20.68 -52.42
N LEU A 589 -57.23 -20.09 -53.48
CA LEU A 589 -56.42 -18.88 -53.38
C LEU A 589 -57.23 -17.70 -52.82
N LEU A 590 -58.51 -17.60 -53.18
CA LEU A 590 -59.43 -16.59 -52.66
C LEU A 590 -59.75 -16.80 -51.17
N GLU A 591 -59.87 -18.04 -50.69
CA GLU A 591 -60.11 -18.34 -49.27
C GLU A 591 -58.90 -18.08 -48.37
N VAL A 592 -57.71 -18.42 -48.83
CA VAL A 592 -56.46 -18.14 -48.11
C VAL A 592 -56.29 -16.63 -47.97
N ARG A 593 -56.46 -15.87 -49.06
CA ARG A 593 -56.43 -14.41 -49.04
C ARG A 593 -57.46 -13.81 -48.08
N ALA A 594 -58.66 -14.38 -47.99
CA ALA A 594 -59.71 -13.89 -47.10
C ALA A 594 -59.38 -14.05 -45.60
N SER A 595 -58.62 -15.08 -45.24
CA SER A 595 -58.27 -15.41 -43.84
C SER A 595 -56.99 -14.75 -43.35
N SER A 596 -56.16 -14.23 -44.26
CA SER A 596 -54.87 -13.62 -43.95
C SER A 596 -54.87 -12.08 -44.01
N VAL A 597 -56.04 -11.43 -43.92
CA VAL A 597 -56.14 -9.96 -43.93
C VAL A 597 -55.66 -9.40 -42.58
N PRO A 598 -54.61 -8.55 -42.52
CA PRO A 598 -54.12 -7.95 -41.28
C PRO A 598 -55.17 -7.11 -40.55
N TYR A 599 -55.11 -7.05 -39.22
CA TYR A 599 -56.06 -6.28 -38.38
C TYR A 599 -57.54 -6.70 -38.57
N LEU A 600 -57.77 -7.94 -38.99
CA LEU A 600 -59.11 -8.54 -39.06
C LEU A 600 -59.58 -8.96 -37.67
N ASP A 601 -60.69 -8.38 -37.23
CA ASP A 601 -61.32 -8.70 -35.94
C ASP A 601 -62.70 -9.37 -36.14
N GLY A 602 -62.81 -10.62 -35.73
CA GLY A 602 -63.99 -11.49 -35.87
C GLY A 602 -64.17 -12.18 -37.23
N GLU A 603 -65.17 -13.05 -37.33
CA GLU A 603 -65.50 -13.75 -38.59
C GLU A 603 -66.26 -12.85 -39.57
N ALA A 604 -65.85 -12.86 -40.84
CA ALA A 604 -66.53 -12.17 -41.95
C ALA A 604 -67.39 -13.16 -42.76
N GLU A 605 -68.67 -12.86 -42.96
CA GLU A 605 -69.59 -13.63 -43.79
C GLU A 605 -69.43 -13.29 -45.29
N PRO A 606 -69.69 -14.23 -46.23
CA PRO A 606 -69.50 -13.98 -47.65
C PRO A 606 -70.52 -12.97 -48.20
N GLN A 607 -70.05 -11.83 -48.71
CA GLN A 607 -70.91 -10.80 -49.30
C GLN A 607 -70.29 -10.25 -50.60
N PRO A 608 -71.09 -9.84 -51.60
CA PRO A 608 -70.56 -9.29 -52.85
C PRO A 608 -69.90 -7.92 -52.65
N GLY A 609 -68.72 -7.72 -53.24
CA GLY A 609 -67.98 -6.45 -53.19
C GLY A 609 -66.95 -6.31 -54.33
N GLN A 610 -66.52 -5.07 -54.61
CA GLN A 610 -65.46 -4.79 -55.59
C GLN A 610 -64.08 -4.92 -54.91
N LEU A 611 -63.33 -5.96 -55.29
CA LEU A 611 -62.12 -6.40 -54.57
C LEU A 611 -60.98 -5.36 -54.61
N ASP A 612 -60.66 -4.84 -55.78
CA ASP A 612 -59.57 -3.89 -55.98
C ASP A 612 -59.77 -2.58 -55.20
N ALA A 613 -61.03 -2.15 -55.02
CA ALA A 613 -61.36 -0.93 -54.28
C ALA A 613 -61.24 -1.13 -52.75
N LEU A 614 -61.47 -2.35 -52.25
CA LEU A 614 -61.39 -2.68 -50.83
C LEU A 614 -59.95 -2.92 -50.36
N GLU A 615 -59.09 -3.48 -51.23
CA GLU A 615 -57.65 -3.65 -50.95
C GLU A 615 -56.96 -2.30 -50.79
N LEU A 616 -57.20 -1.38 -51.72
CA LEU A 616 -56.61 -0.03 -51.70
C LEU A 616 -57.07 0.79 -50.48
N LYS A 617 -58.29 0.54 -49.98
CA LYS A 617 -58.86 1.17 -48.79
C LYS A 617 -58.21 0.64 -47.50
N HIS A 618 -57.98 -0.67 -47.41
CA HIS A 618 -57.34 -1.29 -46.25
C HIS A 618 -55.86 -0.89 -46.11
N GLU A 619 -55.08 -0.94 -47.19
CA GLU A 619 -53.67 -0.56 -47.20
C GLU A 619 -53.44 0.92 -46.81
N ARG A 620 -54.32 1.81 -47.28
CA ARG A 620 -54.26 3.24 -46.95
C ARG A 620 -54.51 3.51 -45.47
N LEU A 621 -55.46 2.81 -44.86
CA LEU A 621 -55.80 2.98 -43.44
C LEU A 621 -54.73 2.36 -42.53
N GLN A 622 -54.10 1.26 -42.96
CA GLN A 622 -53.00 0.63 -42.21
C GLN A 622 -51.79 1.57 -42.12
N MET A 623 -51.37 2.13 -43.26
CA MET A 623 -50.26 3.09 -43.30
C MET A 623 -50.55 4.36 -42.49
N GLN A 624 -51.82 4.78 -42.39
CA GLN A 624 -52.20 5.94 -41.58
C GLN A 624 -52.19 5.64 -40.07
N TYR A 625 -52.51 4.42 -39.67
CA TYR A 625 -52.45 3.98 -38.27
C TYR A 625 -51.02 3.87 -37.77
N GLU A 626 -50.17 3.14 -38.52
CA GLU A 626 -48.76 2.90 -38.15
C GLU A 626 -47.91 4.18 -38.16
N ARG A 627 -48.27 5.18 -38.97
CA ARG A 627 -47.58 6.48 -39.00
C ARG A 627 -47.90 7.40 -37.82
N ASN A 628 -49.09 7.26 -37.23
CA ASN A 628 -49.56 8.15 -36.15
C ASN A 628 -49.22 7.61 -34.75
N VAL A 629 -48.96 6.30 -34.61
CA VAL A 629 -48.59 5.64 -33.35
C VAL A 629 -47.11 5.20 -33.45
N GLY A 630 -46.17 6.14 -33.31
CA GLY A 630 -44.73 5.86 -33.31
C GLY A 630 -44.25 5.25 -31.99
N ASP A 631 -44.56 3.97 -31.77
CA ASP A 631 -44.47 3.24 -30.49
C ASP A 631 -43.04 3.01 -29.94
N ASP A 632 -42.00 3.05 -30.78
CA ASP A 632 -40.66 2.57 -30.40
C ASP A 632 -39.81 3.58 -29.60
N GLU A 633 -39.92 4.89 -29.87
CA GLU A 633 -39.03 5.89 -29.25
C GLU A 633 -39.41 6.19 -27.79
N LEU A 634 -40.70 6.35 -27.49
CA LEU A 634 -41.18 6.66 -26.13
C LEU A 634 -40.98 5.47 -25.16
N ARG A 635 -41.08 4.24 -25.69
CA ARG A 635 -40.83 3.02 -24.93
C ARG A 635 -39.36 2.87 -24.52
N LEU A 636 -38.44 3.13 -25.46
CA LEU A 636 -36.99 3.04 -25.20
C LEU A 636 -36.52 4.07 -24.16
N ILE A 637 -37.10 5.27 -24.17
CA ILE A 637 -36.80 6.32 -23.17
C ILE A 637 -37.30 5.91 -21.77
N ALA A 638 -38.50 5.32 -21.66
CA ALA A 638 -39.02 4.82 -20.40
C ALA A 638 -38.15 3.68 -19.82
N GLU A 639 -37.71 2.73 -20.66
CA GLU A 639 -36.83 1.62 -20.26
C GLU A 639 -35.43 2.11 -19.78
N HIS A 640 -34.92 3.20 -20.36
CA HIS A 640 -33.65 3.82 -19.94
C HIS A 640 -33.74 4.42 -18.53
N HIS A 641 -34.75 5.24 -18.24
CA HIS A 641 -34.93 5.84 -16.91
C HIS A 641 -35.17 4.77 -15.82
N GLU A 642 -35.83 3.66 -16.13
CA GLU A 642 -35.99 2.52 -15.20
C GLU A 642 -34.67 1.78 -14.92
N ALA A 643 -33.76 1.72 -15.88
CA ALA A 643 -32.44 1.12 -15.64
C ALA A 643 -31.61 1.99 -14.67
N VAL A 644 -31.65 3.31 -14.84
CA VAL A 644 -30.97 4.27 -13.97
C VAL A 644 -31.56 4.25 -12.54
N ALA A 645 -32.89 4.23 -12.42
CA ALA A 645 -33.57 4.11 -11.12
C ALA A 645 -33.20 2.81 -10.38
N ARG A 646 -33.17 1.67 -11.08
CA ARG A 646 -32.76 0.38 -10.50
C ARG A 646 -31.33 0.37 -9.98
N GLN A 647 -30.42 1.07 -10.66
CA GLN A 647 -29.03 1.17 -10.20
C GLN A 647 -28.90 2.07 -8.97
N ALA A 648 -29.57 3.22 -8.96
CA ALA A 648 -29.60 4.11 -7.80
C ALA A 648 -30.22 3.44 -6.55
N TRP A 649 -31.25 2.60 -6.71
CA TRP A 649 -31.81 1.83 -5.60
C TRP A 649 -30.86 0.77 -5.02
N LYS A 650 -29.99 0.16 -5.83
CA LYS A 650 -28.94 -0.75 -5.34
C LYS A 650 -27.91 -0.01 -4.49
N ASP A 651 -27.61 1.23 -4.84
CA ASP A 651 -26.69 2.06 -4.06
C ASP A 651 -27.33 2.53 -2.73
N VAL A 652 -28.64 2.80 -2.72
CA VAL A 652 -29.40 3.01 -1.46
C VAL A 652 -29.39 1.75 -0.60
N GLU A 653 -29.62 0.56 -1.18
CA GLU A 653 -29.64 -0.71 -0.46
C GLU A 653 -28.30 -1.02 0.23
N ARG A 654 -27.19 -0.82 -0.48
CA ARG A 654 -25.82 -0.93 0.09
C ARG A 654 -25.55 0.02 1.25
N LEU A 655 -26.18 1.20 1.25
CA LEU A 655 -26.01 2.23 2.27
C LEU A 655 -27.05 2.15 3.39
N THR A 656 -28.08 1.30 3.27
CA THR A 656 -29.16 1.12 4.25
C THR A 656 -29.09 -0.19 5.04
N ASP A 657 -28.07 -1.03 4.79
CA ASP A 657 -27.77 -2.26 5.59
C ASP A 657 -27.44 -1.96 7.08
N SER A 658 -27.33 -0.69 7.48
CA SER A 658 -27.04 -0.24 8.83
C SER A 658 -27.99 0.85 9.31
N GLU A 659 -28.61 0.67 10.49
CA GLU A 659 -29.30 1.61 11.41
C GLU A 659 -30.28 2.69 10.86
N VAL A 660 -30.38 2.92 9.55
CA VAL A 660 -31.19 3.99 8.92
C VAL A 660 -32.19 3.37 7.94
N SER A 661 -33.49 3.61 8.17
CA SER A 661 -34.56 3.05 7.34
C SER A 661 -34.81 3.88 6.07
N ARG A 662 -35.33 3.22 5.03
CA ARG A 662 -35.75 3.88 3.77
C ARG A 662 -36.81 4.97 4.00
N GLU A 663 -37.69 4.77 4.97
CA GLU A 663 -38.72 5.74 5.36
C GLU A 663 -38.12 7.00 6.00
N ALA A 664 -37.06 6.86 6.79
CA ALA A 664 -36.36 8.00 7.40
C ALA A 664 -35.69 8.87 6.34
N ILE A 665 -35.06 8.25 5.32
CA ILE A 665 -34.42 8.97 4.21
C ILE A 665 -35.46 9.76 3.40
N ARG A 666 -36.61 9.15 3.10
CA ARG A 666 -37.68 9.80 2.34
C ARG A 666 -38.25 11.00 3.09
N LYS A 667 -38.52 10.85 4.40
CA LYS A 667 -38.99 11.96 5.24
C LYS A 667 -37.97 13.10 5.31
N ALA A 668 -36.68 12.80 5.41
CA ALA A 668 -35.62 13.81 5.41
C ALA A 668 -35.52 14.57 4.08
N LEU A 669 -35.75 13.88 2.94
CA LEU A 669 -35.81 14.51 1.62
C LEU A 669 -37.04 15.41 1.46
N ASP A 670 -38.21 15.01 1.98
CA ASP A 670 -39.45 15.79 1.92
C ASP A 670 -39.40 17.05 2.83
N GLU A 671 -38.63 17.01 3.92
CA GLU A 671 -38.41 18.13 4.85
C GLU A 671 -37.28 19.09 4.40
N LEU A 672 -36.63 18.82 3.26
CA LEU A 672 -35.56 19.66 2.72
C LEU A 672 -36.13 20.96 2.15
N GLY A 673 -35.74 22.11 2.72
CA GLY A 673 -36.21 23.42 2.27
C GLY A 673 -35.66 23.82 0.89
N GLU A 674 -36.39 24.64 0.14
CA GLU A 674 -36.10 25.02 -1.27
C GLU A 674 -34.72 25.67 -1.51
N SER A 675 -34.04 26.12 -0.46
CA SER A 675 -32.72 26.79 -0.54
C SER A 675 -31.53 25.90 -0.21
N GLU A 676 -31.75 24.66 0.28
CA GLU A 676 -30.67 23.75 0.69
C GLU A 676 -30.59 22.55 -0.26
N SER A 677 -29.39 22.24 -0.73
CA SER A 677 -29.17 21.00 -1.50
C SER A 677 -28.95 19.80 -0.59
N VAL A 678 -29.20 18.59 -1.11
CA VAL A 678 -28.94 17.33 -0.38
C VAL A 678 -27.43 17.19 -0.13
N GLU A 679 -26.63 17.68 -1.06
CA GLU A 679 -25.18 17.74 -1.00
C GLU A 679 -24.70 18.64 0.15
N ASP A 680 -25.30 19.82 0.35
CA ASP A 680 -24.96 20.73 1.46
C ASP A 680 -25.30 20.10 2.83
N ARG A 681 -26.41 19.36 2.92
CA ARG A 681 -26.78 18.64 4.16
C ARG A 681 -25.83 17.47 4.44
N ARG A 682 -25.39 16.76 3.40
CA ARG A 682 -24.39 15.70 3.51
C ARG A 682 -23.06 16.25 4.01
N GLU A 683 -22.60 17.36 3.45
CA GLU A 683 -21.34 18.02 3.83
C GLU A 683 -21.39 18.51 5.29
N ARG A 684 -22.47 19.19 5.70
CA ARG A 684 -22.64 19.62 7.10
C ARG A 684 -22.73 18.44 8.09
N ALA A 685 -23.37 17.34 7.71
CA ALA A 685 -23.43 16.14 8.55
C ALA A 685 -22.05 15.45 8.65
N GLU A 686 -21.25 15.50 7.59
CA GLU A 686 -19.86 15.04 7.57
C GLU A 686 -18.94 15.91 8.46
N GLU A 687 -19.03 17.23 8.35
CA GLU A 687 -18.31 18.19 9.20
C GLU A 687 -18.66 18.01 10.68
N ARG A 688 -19.96 17.90 11.01
CA ARG A 688 -20.43 17.66 12.38
C ARG A 688 -19.92 16.34 12.94
N LEU A 689 -19.88 15.27 12.14
CA LEU A 689 -19.32 14.00 12.57
C LEU A 689 -17.81 14.11 12.84
N GLN A 690 -17.07 14.86 12.02
CA GLN A 690 -15.64 15.11 12.25
C GLN A 690 -15.39 15.91 13.54
N GLU A 691 -16.18 16.96 13.79
CA GLU A 691 -16.10 17.77 15.02
C GLU A 691 -16.37 16.92 16.28
N VAL A 692 -17.45 16.14 16.28
CA VAL A 692 -17.81 15.29 17.43
C VAL A 692 -16.78 14.19 17.67
N ARG A 693 -16.18 13.63 16.61
CA ARG A 693 -15.09 12.65 16.74
C ARG A 693 -13.83 13.25 17.35
N ALA A 694 -13.45 14.47 16.95
CA ALA A 694 -12.32 15.16 17.54
C ALA A 694 -12.53 15.36 19.06
N GLY A 695 -13.71 15.82 19.47
CA GLY A 695 -14.07 15.94 20.89
C GLY A 695 -14.10 14.61 21.65
N LEU A 696 -14.55 13.52 21.02
CA LEU A 696 -14.53 12.18 21.62
C LEU A 696 -13.09 11.69 21.86
N PHE A 697 -12.17 11.93 20.92
CA PHE A 697 -10.76 11.58 21.08
C PHE A 697 -10.10 12.34 22.22
N GLU A 698 -10.36 13.64 22.36
CA GLU A 698 -9.87 14.44 23.49
C GLU A 698 -10.37 13.90 24.84
N MET A 699 -11.66 13.54 24.92
CA MET A 699 -12.25 12.96 26.14
C MET A 699 -11.69 11.57 26.47
N GLN A 700 -11.46 10.72 25.46
CA GLN A 700 -10.82 9.42 25.65
C GLN A 700 -9.37 9.54 26.15
N TYR A 701 -8.64 10.54 25.66
CA TYR A 701 -7.29 10.86 26.12
C TYR A 701 -7.28 11.32 27.59
N GLU A 702 -8.19 12.23 27.95
CA GLU A 702 -8.34 12.70 29.34
C GLU A 702 -8.75 11.58 30.30
N LEU A 703 -9.65 10.67 29.90
CA LEU A 703 -10.02 9.50 30.69
C LEU A 703 -8.83 8.55 30.91
N LYS A 704 -8.00 8.34 29.87
CA LYS A 704 -6.78 7.53 29.96
C LYS A 704 -5.76 8.15 30.94
N SER A 705 -5.61 9.48 30.90
CA SER A 705 -4.80 10.25 31.85
C SER A 705 -5.34 10.14 33.28
N ALA A 706 -6.66 10.24 33.48
CA ALA A 706 -7.30 10.08 34.78
C ALA A 706 -7.14 8.65 35.35
N LYS A 707 -7.29 7.61 34.52
CA LYS A 707 -7.02 6.21 34.89
C LYS A 707 -5.59 6.00 35.38
N LYS A 708 -4.61 6.63 34.72
CA LYS A 708 -3.21 6.59 35.14
C LYS A 708 -3.01 7.24 36.51
N ARG A 709 -3.55 8.45 36.71
CA ARG A 709 -3.50 9.16 38.00
C ARG A 709 -4.15 8.37 39.14
N LEU A 710 -5.27 7.70 38.88
CA LEU A 710 -5.91 6.82 39.87
C LEU A 710 -5.05 5.59 40.19
N ASN A 711 -4.46 4.94 39.19
CA ASN A 711 -3.58 3.79 39.41
C ASN A 711 -2.34 4.18 40.25
N ASP A 712 -1.74 5.34 39.96
CA ASP A 712 -0.61 5.86 40.74
C ASP A 712 -1.02 6.15 42.20
N ALA A 713 -2.22 6.70 42.42
CA ALA A 713 -2.77 6.93 43.76
C ALA A 713 -3.10 5.62 44.51
N ILE A 714 -3.61 4.60 43.81
CA ILE A 714 -3.89 3.27 44.36
C ILE A 714 -2.58 2.57 44.77
N GLN A 715 -1.53 2.66 43.94
CA GLN A 715 -0.24 2.06 44.27
C GLN A 715 0.35 2.66 45.54
N ARG A 716 0.40 4.00 45.64
CA ARG A 716 0.86 4.68 46.86
C ARG A 716 0.04 4.33 48.09
N TRP A 717 -1.27 4.16 47.93
CA TRP A 717 -2.17 3.74 49.01
C TRP A 717 -1.93 2.28 49.44
N ARG A 718 -1.64 1.37 48.51
CA ARG A 718 -1.26 -0.03 48.79
C ARG A 718 0.09 -0.16 49.47
N GLU A 719 1.09 0.58 48.97
CA GLU A 719 2.45 0.63 49.56
C GLU A 719 2.41 1.15 51.01
N ALA A 720 1.43 1.98 51.36
CA ALA A 720 1.21 2.50 52.70
C ALA A 720 0.31 1.62 53.60
N GLY A 721 -0.05 0.41 53.17
CA GLY A 721 -0.81 -0.55 53.99
C GLY A 721 -2.32 -0.32 54.01
N GLU A 722 -2.88 0.28 52.95
CA GLU A 722 -4.32 0.46 52.76
C GLU A 722 -5.05 1.21 53.90
N PRO A 723 -4.58 2.41 54.27
CA PRO A 723 -5.18 3.16 55.38
C PRO A 723 -6.63 3.55 55.11
N ASP A 724 -7.48 3.41 56.14
CA ASP A 724 -8.90 3.76 56.09
C ASP A 724 -9.12 5.29 56.23
N LEU A 725 -10.16 5.82 55.59
CA LEU A 725 -10.53 7.24 55.63
C LEU A 725 -11.13 7.69 56.98
N GLY A 726 -11.55 6.74 57.83
CA GLY A 726 -12.30 7.00 59.06
C GLY A 726 -13.73 7.50 58.78
N GLU A 727 -14.42 8.00 59.81
CA GLU A 727 -15.88 8.27 59.79
C GLU A 727 -16.36 9.39 58.85
N THR A 728 -15.47 10.15 58.19
CA THR A 728 -15.84 11.34 57.39
C THR A 728 -15.41 11.20 55.94
N ILE A 729 -16.30 10.64 55.11
CA ILE A 729 -16.11 10.51 53.65
C ILE A 729 -16.45 11.85 52.98
N PRO A 730 -15.51 12.49 52.24
CA PRO A 730 -15.79 13.73 51.53
C PRO A 730 -16.85 13.54 50.43
N ARG A 731 -17.69 14.56 50.18
CA ARG A 731 -18.80 14.48 49.21
C ARG A 731 -18.41 14.74 47.75
N SER A 732 -17.21 15.24 47.47
CA SER A 732 -16.75 15.56 46.12
C SER A 732 -15.21 15.52 46.01
N ALA A 733 -14.68 15.39 44.79
CA ALA A 733 -13.24 15.43 44.54
C ALA A 733 -12.57 16.72 45.05
N GLY A 734 -13.25 17.86 44.93
CA GLY A 734 -12.77 19.14 45.47
C GLY A 734 -12.68 19.16 46.99
N ALA A 735 -13.70 18.62 47.68
CA ALA A 735 -13.69 18.51 49.14
C ALA A 735 -12.62 17.52 49.64
N ALA A 736 -12.38 16.43 48.90
CA ALA A 736 -11.35 15.46 49.21
C ALA A 736 -9.92 16.02 49.08
N ARG A 737 -9.66 16.83 48.04
CA ARG A 737 -8.37 17.52 47.88
C ARG A 737 -8.13 18.58 48.94
N GLY A 738 -9.16 19.33 49.34
CA GLY A 738 -9.08 20.29 50.45
C GLY A 738 -8.76 19.60 51.78
N ALA A 739 -9.47 18.51 52.09
CA ALA A 739 -9.20 17.71 53.29
C ALA A 739 -7.80 17.06 53.27
N ALA A 740 -7.30 16.64 52.09
CA ALA A 740 -5.95 16.11 51.94
C ALA A 740 -4.87 17.18 52.19
N ALA A 741 -5.11 18.43 51.78
CA ALA A 741 -4.20 19.55 52.05
C ALA A 741 -4.12 19.86 53.56
N GLU A 742 -5.27 19.94 54.24
CA GLU A 742 -5.30 20.15 55.70
C GLU A 742 -4.64 19.00 56.47
N ALA A 743 -4.83 17.75 56.03
CA ALA A 743 -4.21 16.58 56.65
C ALA A 743 -2.67 16.55 56.43
N ARG A 744 -2.18 17.06 55.29
CA ARG A 744 -0.74 17.23 55.03
C ARG A 744 -0.10 18.25 55.95
N GLU A 745 -0.72 19.42 56.12
CA GLU A 745 -0.21 20.46 57.02
C GLU A 745 -0.13 19.95 58.47
N ARG A 746 -1.14 19.21 58.93
CA ARG A 746 -1.13 18.58 60.26
C ARG A 746 -0.02 17.53 60.40
N ALA A 747 0.19 16.69 59.39
CA ALA A 747 1.24 15.67 59.41
C ALA A 747 2.66 16.28 59.44
N GLN A 748 2.85 17.41 58.76
CA GLN A 748 4.12 18.13 58.75
C GLN A 748 4.40 18.81 60.09
N PHE A 749 3.39 19.48 60.65
CA PHE A 749 3.50 20.14 61.96
C PHE A 749 3.85 19.16 63.09
N THR A 750 3.17 18.02 63.18
CA THR A 750 3.43 17.01 64.23
C THR A 750 4.79 16.32 64.09
N ARG A 751 5.30 16.17 62.86
CA ARG A 751 6.63 15.59 62.59
C ARG A 751 7.77 16.50 63.05
N GLU A 752 7.66 17.80 62.79
CA GLU A 752 8.66 18.79 63.24
C GLU A 752 8.71 18.89 64.78
N GLU A 753 7.58 18.67 65.45
CA GLU A 753 7.47 18.69 66.91
C GLU A 753 8.06 17.42 67.56
N ALA A 754 7.91 16.26 66.91
CA ALA A 754 8.54 15.00 67.33
C ALA A 754 10.08 15.05 67.24
N GLU A 755 10.63 15.66 66.18
CA GLU A 755 12.08 15.80 65.99
C GLU A 755 12.74 16.69 67.05
N LYS A 756 12.05 17.76 67.49
CA LYS A 756 12.52 18.62 68.59
C LYS A 756 12.60 17.88 69.93
N GLN A 757 11.70 16.95 70.21
CA GLN A 757 11.71 16.16 71.45
C GLN A 757 12.82 15.09 71.45
N ARG A 758 13.10 14.46 70.30
CA ARG A 758 14.21 13.49 70.14
C ARG A 758 15.58 14.12 70.35
N HIS A 759 15.78 15.34 69.86
CA HIS A 759 17.05 16.06 70.04
C HIS A 759 17.36 16.35 71.51
N GLN A 760 16.35 16.66 72.34
CA GLN A 760 16.52 16.95 73.76
C GLN A 760 16.74 15.70 74.63
N ALA A 761 16.31 14.52 74.18
CA ALA A 761 16.55 13.25 74.86
C ALA A 761 17.98 12.74 74.67
N ALA A 762 18.59 13.03 73.51
CA ALA A 762 19.93 12.60 73.14
C ALA A 762 21.06 13.27 73.97
N GLU A 763 20.87 14.52 74.42
CA GLU A 763 21.87 15.24 75.22
C GLU A 763 22.01 14.67 76.65
N ALA A 764 20.92 14.16 77.24
CA ALA A 764 20.89 13.67 78.62
C ALA A 764 21.45 12.24 78.82
N SER A 765 21.84 11.55 77.74
CA SER A 765 22.29 10.14 77.76
C SER A 765 23.82 9.99 77.66
N ARG A 766 24.54 11.06 77.29
CA ARG A 766 25.99 11.04 77.00
C ARG A 766 26.90 10.76 78.22
N ASP A 767 26.46 11.04 79.44
CA ASP A 767 27.28 10.85 80.66
C ASP A 767 27.34 9.39 81.18
N GLY A 768 26.50 8.49 80.67
CA GLY A 768 26.41 7.09 81.15
C GLY A 768 27.13 6.06 80.29
N THR A 769 27.62 6.44 79.12
CA THR A 769 28.10 5.50 78.08
C THR A 769 29.57 5.13 78.22
N GLU A 770 30.40 5.92 78.89
CA GLU A 770 31.85 5.69 78.99
C GLU A 770 32.24 4.38 79.69
N ARG A 771 31.42 3.87 80.62
CA ARG A 771 31.70 2.61 81.34
C ARG A 771 31.03 1.36 80.74
N LYS A 772 30.17 1.52 79.71
CA LYS A 772 29.58 0.40 78.93
C LYS A 772 30.38 0.07 77.67
N HIS A 773 31.23 0.98 77.20
CA HIS A 773 31.92 0.85 75.91
C HIS A 773 32.86 -0.35 75.79
N ALA A 774 33.48 -0.81 76.88
CA ALA A 774 34.41 -1.96 76.83
C ALA A 774 33.71 -3.33 76.77
N ALA A 775 32.48 -3.46 77.29
CA ALA A 775 31.70 -4.71 77.19
C ALA A 775 30.80 -4.75 75.94
N ALA A 776 30.51 -3.57 75.37
CA ALA A 776 29.72 -3.44 74.15
C ALA A 776 30.51 -3.76 72.88
N SER A 777 31.83 -3.55 72.81
CA SER A 777 32.60 -3.83 71.58
C SER A 777 32.57 -5.32 71.21
N LEU A 778 32.82 -6.21 72.16
CA LEU A 778 32.78 -7.66 71.94
C LEU A 778 31.38 -8.20 71.54
N ARG A 779 30.31 -7.56 72.02
CA ARG A 779 28.93 -7.91 71.64
C ARG A 779 28.56 -7.32 70.28
N LYS A 780 29.07 -6.13 69.97
CA LYS A 780 28.90 -5.42 68.69
C LYS A 780 29.56 -6.19 67.54
N ASP A 781 30.71 -6.81 67.77
CA ASP A 781 31.40 -7.61 66.75
C ASP A 781 30.66 -8.94 66.46
N ALA A 782 30.05 -9.57 67.48
CA ALA A 782 29.19 -10.75 67.32
C ALA A 782 27.86 -10.42 66.63
N ASP A 783 27.24 -9.29 66.96
CA ASP A 783 26.01 -8.81 66.33
C ASP A 783 26.27 -8.36 64.87
N ARG A 784 27.45 -7.81 64.55
CA ARG A 784 27.90 -7.50 63.19
C ARG A 784 27.98 -8.74 62.31
N LEU A 785 28.65 -9.80 62.78
CA LEU A 785 28.71 -11.09 62.08
C LEU A 785 27.32 -11.73 61.88
N ALA A 786 26.44 -11.64 62.89
CA ALA A 786 25.08 -12.13 62.79
C ALA A 786 24.23 -11.32 61.80
N SER A 787 24.47 -10.01 61.71
CA SER A 787 23.84 -9.09 60.75
C SER A 787 24.29 -9.39 59.32
N ILE A 788 25.60 -9.52 59.08
CA ILE A 788 26.16 -9.88 57.76
C ILE A 788 25.58 -11.22 57.29
N ARG A 789 25.55 -12.24 58.15
CA ARG A 789 25.00 -13.56 57.82
C ARG A 789 23.49 -13.53 57.53
N ARG A 790 22.73 -12.66 58.20
CA ARG A 790 21.27 -12.53 58.01
C ARG A 790 20.92 -11.72 56.76
N SER A 791 21.71 -10.68 56.46
CA SER A 791 21.48 -9.78 55.33
C SER A 791 22.07 -10.30 54.01
N TYR A 792 23.14 -11.10 54.05
CA TYR A 792 23.85 -11.59 52.86
C TYR A 792 23.92 -13.13 52.78
N GLY A 793 23.15 -13.83 53.61
CA GLY A 793 23.21 -15.30 53.76
C GLY A 793 22.96 -16.09 52.48
N GLU A 794 22.04 -15.64 51.62
CA GLU A 794 21.78 -16.31 50.33
C GLU A 794 22.91 -16.08 49.31
N HIS A 795 23.59 -14.93 49.37
CA HIS A 795 24.67 -14.55 48.45
C HIS A 795 26.01 -15.21 48.86
N LEU A 796 26.24 -15.35 50.17
CA LEU A 796 27.40 -16.06 50.73
C LEU A 796 27.33 -17.59 50.50
N LEU A 797 26.13 -18.19 50.45
CA LEU A 797 25.97 -19.63 50.20
C LEU A 797 26.30 -20.05 48.76
N ALA A 798 26.18 -19.14 47.79
CA ALA A 798 26.49 -19.40 46.38
C ALA A 798 28.00 -19.36 46.08
N ALA A 799 28.82 -18.79 46.97
CA ALA A 799 30.25 -18.55 46.79
C ALA A 799 31.18 -19.58 47.47
N LEU A 800 30.64 -20.58 48.17
CA LEU A 800 31.44 -21.57 48.90
C LEU A 800 31.96 -22.68 47.96
N GLY A 801 33.16 -22.49 47.43
CA GLY A 801 34.08 -23.57 47.05
C GLY A 801 34.86 -24.11 48.27
N GLU A 802 35.67 -25.17 48.09
CA GLU A 802 36.47 -25.78 49.15
C GLU A 802 37.28 -24.74 49.95
N ALA A 803 37.01 -24.63 51.24
CA ALA A 803 37.61 -23.62 52.11
C ALA A 803 39.06 -23.96 52.48
N GLU A 804 39.99 -23.05 52.23
CA GLU A 804 41.37 -23.12 52.76
C GLU A 804 41.40 -22.88 54.28
N PRO A 805 42.36 -23.46 55.01
CA PRO A 805 42.49 -23.27 56.45
C PRO A 805 42.90 -21.82 56.80
N LEU A 806 42.19 -21.22 57.74
CA LEU A 806 42.44 -19.86 58.22
C LEU A 806 43.80 -19.75 58.96
N PRO A 807 44.61 -18.70 58.72
CA PRO A 807 45.86 -18.44 59.43
C PRO A 807 45.65 -18.20 60.95
N GLN A 808 46.65 -18.55 61.77
CA GLN A 808 46.56 -18.54 63.24
C GLN A 808 46.60 -17.14 63.90
N GLU A 809 46.88 -16.07 63.15
CA GLU A 809 46.81 -14.69 63.64
C GLU A 809 45.95 -13.85 62.68
N LEU A 810 44.65 -13.78 62.97
CA LEU A 810 43.68 -12.99 62.23
C LEU A 810 43.20 -11.81 63.08
N ASN A 811 43.41 -10.59 62.58
CA ASN A 811 42.80 -9.40 63.15
C ASN A 811 41.33 -9.33 62.69
N VAL A 812 40.43 -9.85 63.53
CA VAL A 812 39.00 -10.02 63.22
C VAL A 812 38.32 -8.69 62.86
N VAL A 813 38.80 -7.56 63.39
CA VAL A 813 38.21 -6.24 63.12
C VAL A 813 38.52 -5.79 61.69
N GLU A 814 39.78 -5.88 61.26
CA GLU A 814 40.20 -5.45 59.92
C GLU A 814 39.58 -6.31 58.81
N GLU A 815 39.43 -7.62 59.03
CA GLU A 815 38.77 -8.49 58.06
C GLU A 815 37.25 -8.30 58.01
N LEU A 816 36.60 -7.99 59.14
CA LEU A 816 35.18 -7.64 59.13
C LEU A 816 34.93 -6.31 58.42
N ASP A 817 35.77 -5.32 58.63
CA ASP A 817 35.66 -4.03 57.94
C ASP A 817 35.87 -4.19 56.42
N ARG A 818 36.86 -4.98 55.98
CA ARG A 818 37.07 -5.32 54.57
C ARG A 818 35.87 -6.05 53.95
N LEU A 819 35.26 -6.97 54.67
CA LEU A 819 34.15 -7.78 54.18
C LEU A 819 32.83 -6.98 54.14
N GLU A 820 32.59 -6.09 55.11
CA GLU A 820 31.50 -5.11 55.08
C GLU A 820 31.69 -4.12 53.91
N GLU A 821 32.89 -3.61 53.69
CA GLU A 821 33.23 -2.70 52.58
C GLU A 821 33.00 -3.39 51.22
N THR A 822 33.52 -4.61 51.03
CA THR A 822 33.35 -5.37 49.78
C THR A 822 31.88 -5.71 49.50
N LEU A 823 31.10 -6.06 50.53
CA LEU A 823 29.68 -6.37 50.38
C LEU A 823 28.85 -5.10 50.11
N GLU A 824 29.17 -3.98 50.74
CA GLU A 824 28.50 -2.71 50.49
C GLU A 824 28.84 -2.19 49.09
N GLU A 825 30.10 -2.29 48.65
CA GLU A 825 30.51 -2.01 47.27
C GLU A 825 29.73 -2.88 46.26
N SER A 826 29.63 -4.20 46.52
CA SER A 826 28.88 -5.12 45.66
C SER A 826 27.38 -4.80 45.65
N ARG A 827 26.80 -4.37 46.78
CA ARG A 827 25.39 -3.97 46.88
C ARG A 827 25.13 -2.66 46.15
N VAL A 828 26.01 -1.67 46.32
CA VAL A 828 25.95 -0.39 45.59
C VAL A 828 26.08 -0.65 44.09
N ALA A 829 27.01 -1.52 43.68
CA ALA A 829 27.14 -1.95 42.29
C ALA A 829 25.89 -2.65 41.77
N SER A 830 25.30 -3.58 42.53
CA SER A 830 24.05 -4.26 42.16
C SER A 830 22.87 -3.30 42.04
N ASN A 831 22.71 -2.38 43.01
CA ASN A 831 21.65 -1.36 42.97
C ASN A 831 21.84 -0.42 41.78
N LYS A 832 23.08 -0.06 41.46
CA LYS A 832 23.41 0.77 40.29
C LYS A 832 23.08 0.04 38.98
N LEU A 833 23.36 -1.26 38.89
CA LEU A 833 22.96 -2.09 37.75
C LEU A 833 21.43 -2.21 37.64
N ASP A 834 20.72 -2.32 38.76
CA ASP A 834 19.25 -2.34 38.81
C ASP A 834 18.63 -1.00 38.38
N GLU A 835 19.20 0.12 38.82
CA GLU A 835 18.79 1.46 38.38
C GLU A 835 19.06 1.66 36.89
N GLN A 836 20.22 1.23 36.39
CA GLN A 836 20.54 1.26 34.96
C GLN A 836 19.55 0.43 34.14
N ARG A 837 19.23 -0.79 34.58
CA ARG A 837 18.22 -1.66 33.97
C ARG A 837 16.85 -0.98 33.91
N LYS A 838 16.38 -0.42 35.03
CA LYS A 838 15.11 0.32 35.08
C LYS A 838 15.11 1.53 34.14
N SER A 839 16.21 2.28 34.11
CA SER A 839 16.37 3.44 33.23
C SER A 839 16.31 3.06 31.75
N CYS A 840 17.06 2.02 31.34
CA CYS A 840 17.02 1.52 29.97
C CYS A 840 15.63 1.01 29.55
N VAL A 841 14.94 0.26 30.43
CA VAL A 841 13.57 -0.21 30.16
C VAL A 841 12.59 0.96 30.08
N ALA A 842 12.73 1.97 30.94
CA ALA A 842 11.93 3.18 30.87
C ALA A 842 12.13 3.95 29.56
N SER A 843 13.39 4.08 29.08
CA SER A 843 13.69 4.68 27.78
C SER A 843 13.08 3.91 26.61
N ILE A 844 13.14 2.56 26.63
CA ILE A 844 12.50 1.72 25.61
C ILE A 844 10.98 1.91 25.62
N ARG A 845 10.36 1.88 26.81
CA ARG A 845 8.90 2.09 26.94
C ARG A 845 8.49 3.49 26.48
N GLN A 846 9.25 4.53 26.83
CA GLN A 846 9.01 5.89 26.35
C GLN A 846 9.11 5.97 24.83
N TRP A 847 10.16 5.40 24.23
CA TRP A 847 10.31 5.35 22.78
C TRP A 847 9.12 4.65 22.11
N THR A 848 8.70 3.49 22.62
CA THR A 848 7.52 2.79 22.07
C THR A 848 6.20 3.54 22.23
N THR A 849 6.13 4.58 23.06
CA THR A 849 4.92 5.39 23.31
C THR A 849 4.89 6.67 22.48
N ASP A 850 5.90 6.90 21.64
CA ASP A 850 5.92 8.00 20.66
C ASP A 850 4.74 7.86 19.66
N ALA A 851 4.04 8.98 19.40
CA ALA A 851 2.86 9.05 18.53
C ALA A 851 3.14 8.54 17.10
N ARG A 852 4.41 8.59 16.64
CA ARG A 852 4.82 8.05 15.33
C ARG A 852 4.55 6.55 15.17
N PHE A 853 4.40 5.80 16.26
CA PHE A 853 4.12 4.37 16.25
C PHE A 853 2.64 4.02 16.38
N GLU A 854 1.74 4.99 16.54
CA GLU A 854 0.31 4.76 16.79
C GLU A 854 -0.43 4.13 15.60
N HIS A 855 -0.01 4.46 14.37
CA HIS A 855 -0.58 3.91 13.14
C HIS A 855 -0.03 2.52 12.75
N LEU A 856 1.04 2.06 13.42
CA LEU A 856 1.61 0.73 13.18
C LEU A 856 0.81 -0.30 13.97
N ARG A 857 0.05 -1.17 13.27
CA ARG A 857 -0.69 -2.31 13.87
C ARG A 857 0.20 -3.40 14.50
N ASN A 858 1.47 -3.10 14.78
CA ASN A 858 2.49 -4.09 15.07
C ASN A 858 2.53 -4.49 16.55
N GLU A 859 2.55 -5.78 16.83
CA GLU A 859 2.55 -6.36 18.18
C GLU A 859 3.81 -6.04 18.99
N VAL A 860 4.93 -5.69 18.34
CA VAL A 860 6.24 -5.52 19.01
C VAL A 860 6.25 -4.35 20.00
N ALA A 861 5.67 -3.20 19.63
CA ALA A 861 5.56 -2.04 20.53
C ALA A 861 4.67 -2.37 21.74
N THR A 862 3.60 -3.13 21.52
CA THR A 862 2.72 -3.62 22.59
C THR A 862 3.43 -4.63 23.50
N ARG A 863 4.24 -5.54 22.94
CA ARG A 863 5.02 -6.52 23.71
C ARG A 863 6.06 -5.86 24.62
N PHE A 864 6.80 -4.85 24.14
CA PHE A 864 7.76 -4.11 24.97
C PHE A 864 7.11 -3.27 26.09
N ARG A 865 5.84 -2.88 25.92
CA ARG A 865 5.07 -2.19 26.97
C ARG A 865 4.64 -3.14 28.10
N VAL A 866 4.41 -4.42 27.79
CA VAL A 866 3.84 -5.42 28.73
C VAL A 866 4.91 -6.23 29.44
N LEU A 867 6.07 -6.46 28.82
CA LEU A 867 7.15 -7.26 29.43
C LEU A 867 7.80 -6.55 30.63
N GLU A 868 8.07 -7.32 31.68
CA GLU A 868 8.83 -6.89 32.85
C GLU A 868 10.34 -6.70 32.52
N PRO A 869 11.09 -5.91 33.32
CA PRO A 869 12.48 -5.56 33.00
C PRO A 869 13.44 -6.74 32.80
N GLU A 870 13.32 -7.79 33.61
CA GLU A 870 14.19 -8.96 33.57
C GLU A 870 13.95 -9.86 32.33
N PRO A 871 12.69 -10.23 31.98
CA PRO A 871 12.39 -10.89 30.70
C PRO A 871 12.84 -10.08 29.48
N LEU A 872 12.65 -8.75 29.51
CA LEU A 872 13.04 -7.87 28.41
C LEU A 872 14.57 -7.82 28.23
N GLU A 873 15.32 -7.78 29.32
CA GLU A 873 16.78 -7.86 29.33
C GLU A 873 17.27 -9.21 28.78
N ARG A 874 16.70 -10.32 29.26
CA ARG A 874 17.06 -11.68 28.83
C ARG A 874 16.82 -11.90 27.34
N GLU A 875 15.72 -11.39 26.80
CA GLU A 875 15.35 -11.53 25.40
C GLU A 875 15.85 -10.38 24.50
N ALA A 876 16.52 -9.37 25.04
CA ALA A 876 16.94 -8.16 24.30
C ALA A 876 17.75 -8.49 23.04
N LYS A 877 18.67 -9.47 23.12
CA LYS A 877 19.47 -9.92 21.96
C LYS A 877 18.59 -10.54 20.87
N THR A 878 17.60 -11.34 21.27
CA THR A 878 16.64 -11.99 20.36
C THR A 878 15.75 -10.95 19.69
N PHE A 879 15.21 -9.99 20.46
CA PHE A 879 14.40 -8.91 19.92
C PHE A 879 15.17 -8.01 18.96
N ARG A 880 16.42 -7.66 19.30
CA ARG A 880 17.30 -6.90 18.41
C ARG A 880 17.55 -7.64 17.11
N ALA A 881 17.89 -8.93 17.15
CA ALA A 881 18.11 -9.73 15.95
C ALA A 881 16.86 -9.81 15.06
N ALA A 882 15.67 -9.96 15.66
CA ALA A 882 14.40 -9.98 14.94
C ALA A 882 14.06 -8.61 14.31
N LEU A 883 14.29 -7.51 15.03
CA LEU A 883 14.12 -6.15 14.51
C LEU A 883 15.11 -5.84 13.39
N ASP A 884 16.38 -6.24 13.51
CA ASP A 884 17.39 -6.06 12.47
C ASP A 884 17.03 -6.83 11.19
N LEU A 885 16.46 -8.05 11.32
CA LEU A 885 15.91 -8.78 10.18
C LEU A 885 14.74 -8.02 9.54
N ARG A 886 13.77 -7.56 10.34
CA ARG A 886 12.62 -6.80 9.89
C ARG A 886 13.02 -5.51 9.17
N ILE A 887 14.01 -4.77 9.70
CA ILE A 887 14.56 -3.56 9.09
C ILE A 887 15.15 -3.87 7.72
N ARG A 888 15.92 -4.96 7.59
CA ARG A 888 16.48 -5.38 6.30
C ARG A 888 15.40 -5.75 5.28
N GLU A 889 14.38 -6.49 5.70
CA GLU A 889 13.25 -6.85 4.82
C GLU A 889 12.47 -5.62 4.37
N ILE A 890 12.15 -4.70 5.29
CA ILE A 890 11.44 -3.46 4.97
C ILE A 890 12.31 -2.59 4.06
N ALA A 891 13.60 -2.44 4.35
CA ALA A 891 14.52 -1.67 3.51
C ALA A 891 14.62 -2.23 2.09
N ARG A 892 14.72 -3.56 1.95
CA ARG A 892 14.68 -4.24 0.64
C ARG A 892 13.35 -4.03 -0.07
N THR A 893 12.24 -4.13 0.66
CA THR A 893 10.90 -3.91 0.11
C THR A 893 10.73 -2.49 -0.39
N LEU A 894 11.22 -1.49 0.35
CA LEU A 894 11.21 -0.09 -0.06
C LEU A 894 12.08 0.13 -1.30
N GLU A 895 13.27 -0.49 -1.38
CA GLU A 895 14.12 -0.44 -2.57
C GLU A 895 13.42 -1.07 -3.79
N ASP A 896 12.73 -2.20 -3.60
CA ASP A 896 11.96 -2.86 -4.66
C ASP A 896 10.76 -2.02 -5.11
N ILE A 897 10.06 -1.35 -4.18
CA ILE A 897 9.00 -0.39 -4.49
C ILE A 897 9.55 0.76 -5.33
N GLU A 898 10.70 1.34 -4.96
CA GLU A 898 11.30 2.43 -5.74
C GLU A 898 11.75 1.95 -7.12
N ARG A 899 12.35 0.75 -7.21
CA ARG A 899 12.68 0.12 -8.50
C ARG A 899 11.44 -0.06 -9.38
N HIS A 900 10.35 -0.56 -8.80
CA HIS A 900 9.08 -0.73 -9.51
C HIS A 900 8.45 0.60 -9.90
N ARG A 901 8.51 1.62 -9.05
CA ARG A 901 8.04 2.98 -9.34
C ARG A 901 8.78 3.55 -10.55
N VAL A 902 10.11 3.52 -10.54
CA VAL A 902 10.94 3.97 -11.67
C VAL A 902 10.62 3.19 -12.96
N LEU A 903 10.42 1.88 -12.86
CA LEU A 903 10.03 1.05 -14.00
C LEU A 903 8.64 1.44 -14.53
N LEU A 904 7.65 1.59 -13.66
CA LEU A 904 6.29 2.01 -14.00
C LEU A 904 6.29 3.39 -14.66
N THR A 905 7.02 4.36 -14.12
CA THR A 905 7.14 5.70 -14.72
C THR A 905 7.76 5.65 -16.12
N LYS A 906 8.78 4.80 -16.34
CA LYS A 906 9.38 4.60 -17.67
C LYS A 906 8.42 3.92 -18.65
N LEU A 907 7.72 2.87 -18.22
CA LEU A 907 6.74 2.17 -19.06
C LEU A 907 5.56 3.09 -19.41
N ALA A 908 5.07 3.86 -18.43
CA ALA A 908 4.03 4.85 -18.62
C ALA A 908 4.49 5.96 -19.56
N LEU A 909 5.74 6.43 -19.47
CA LEU A 909 6.30 7.38 -20.44
C LEU A 909 6.30 6.80 -21.86
N ASN A 910 6.80 5.58 -22.06
CA ASN A 910 6.80 4.95 -23.39
C ASN A 910 5.37 4.82 -23.96
N ALA A 911 4.41 4.43 -23.13
CA ALA A 911 3.00 4.36 -23.55
C ALA A 911 2.43 5.75 -23.87
N ALA A 912 2.84 6.78 -23.12
CA ALA A 912 2.43 8.15 -23.38
C ALA A 912 3.04 8.71 -24.66
N GLU A 913 4.30 8.42 -24.94
CA GLU A 913 4.97 8.79 -26.19
C GLU A 913 4.32 8.13 -27.40
N GLU A 914 3.95 6.85 -27.29
CA GLU A 914 3.17 6.15 -28.33
C GLU A 914 1.78 6.78 -28.51
N GLY A 915 1.09 7.10 -27.42
CA GLY A 915 -0.20 7.80 -27.47
C GLY A 915 -0.09 9.18 -28.13
N LEU A 916 0.93 9.97 -27.79
CA LEU A 916 1.22 11.27 -28.42
C LEU A 916 1.56 11.12 -29.91
N ARG A 917 2.30 10.07 -30.28
CA ARG A 917 2.61 9.74 -31.68
C ARG A 917 1.32 9.45 -32.45
N GLN A 918 0.40 8.68 -31.87
CA GLN A 918 -0.91 8.39 -32.46
C GLN A 918 -1.78 9.64 -32.61
N LEU A 919 -1.77 10.54 -31.62
CA LEU A 919 -2.48 11.82 -31.69
C LEU A 919 -1.92 12.72 -32.81
N LYS A 920 -0.60 12.85 -32.92
CA LYS A 920 0.05 13.59 -34.02
C LYS A 920 -0.22 12.94 -35.37
N LEU A 921 -0.28 11.60 -35.42
CA LEU A 921 -0.64 10.87 -36.63
C LEU A 921 -2.11 11.09 -37.02
N ALA A 922 -3.03 11.14 -36.06
CA ALA A 922 -4.44 11.44 -36.29
C ALA A 922 -4.65 12.86 -36.82
N ASP A 923 -3.96 13.85 -36.24
CA ASP A 923 -3.98 15.24 -36.72
C ASP A 923 -3.51 15.35 -38.17
N ARG A 924 -2.38 14.71 -38.50
CA ARG A 924 -1.82 14.68 -39.88
C ARG A 924 -2.69 13.88 -40.85
N SER A 925 -3.27 12.77 -40.41
CA SER A 925 -4.06 11.86 -41.24
C SER A 925 -5.52 12.31 -41.40
N SER A 926 -5.93 13.41 -40.78
CA SER A 926 -7.28 13.98 -40.87
C SER A 926 -7.48 14.96 -42.04
N ARG A 927 -6.49 15.11 -42.92
CA ARG A 927 -6.53 16.12 -43.98
C ARG A 927 -7.58 15.75 -45.04
N VAL A 928 -8.49 16.68 -45.33
CA VAL A 928 -9.56 16.52 -46.32
C VAL A 928 -8.98 16.60 -47.73
N PRO A 929 -9.36 15.69 -48.64
CA PRO A 929 -8.90 15.71 -50.03
C PRO A 929 -9.27 17.00 -50.77
N GLY A 930 -8.39 17.46 -51.68
CA GLY A 930 -8.58 18.72 -52.40
C GLY A 930 -9.76 18.74 -53.36
N ASN A 931 -10.30 17.58 -53.73
CA ASN A 931 -11.47 17.43 -54.60
C ASN A 931 -12.82 17.54 -53.86
N VAL A 932 -12.81 17.76 -52.53
CA VAL A 932 -14.03 18.03 -51.76
C VAL A 932 -14.39 19.51 -51.87
N PRO A 933 -15.59 19.87 -52.34
CA PRO A 933 -16.02 21.27 -52.46
C PRO A 933 -15.90 22.03 -51.12
N GLU A 934 -15.43 23.29 -51.17
CA GLU A 934 -15.39 24.31 -50.09
C GLU A 934 -14.47 24.03 -48.88
N ILE A 935 -14.24 22.78 -48.49
CA ILE A 935 -13.38 22.38 -47.36
C ILE A 935 -12.11 21.61 -47.76
N GLY A 936 -11.90 21.40 -49.06
CA GLY A 936 -10.74 20.68 -49.59
C GLY A 936 -9.41 21.23 -49.09
N GLY A 937 -8.53 20.34 -48.61
CA GLY A 937 -7.21 20.69 -48.07
C GLY A 937 -7.19 21.09 -46.58
N ALA A 938 -8.35 21.33 -45.95
CA ALA A 938 -8.42 21.59 -44.51
C ALA A 938 -8.14 20.34 -43.67
N GLN A 939 -7.70 20.52 -42.42
CA GLN A 939 -7.62 19.40 -41.46
C GLN A 939 -8.97 19.21 -40.78
N PHE A 940 -9.54 18.01 -40.86
CA PHE A 940 -10.79 17.71 -40.16
C PHE A 940 -10.61 17.72 -38.64
N LEU A 941 -9.46 17.24 -38.14
CA LEU A 941 -9.09 17.29 -36.72
C LEU A 941 -7.92 18.24 -36.52
N LYS A 942 -8.05 19.13 -35.53
CA LYS A 942 -6.95 19.94 -34.99
C LYS A 942 -6.71 19.57 -33.53
N ILE A 943 -5.58 18.90 -33.28
CA ILE A 943 -5.18 18.47 -31.96
C ILE A 943 -4.04 19.37 -31.49
N ALA A 944 -4.32 20.22 -30.50
CA ALA A 944 -3.34 21.09 -29.87
C ALA A 944 -2.92 20.50 -28.51
N THR A 945 -1.63 20.27 -28.35
CA THR A 945 -1.00 19.74 -27.13
C THR A 945 0.20 20.60 -26.75
N LYS A 946 0.46 20.78 -25.46
CA LYS A 946 1.67 21.46 -24.97
C LYS A 946 2.52 20.52 -24.13
N GLU A 947 3.30 19.68 -24.82
CA GLU A 947 4.20 18.74 -24.17
C GLU A 947 5.51 19.43 -23.72
N PRO A 948 6.04 19.12 -22.52
CA PRO A 948 7.38 19.55 -22.14
C PRO A 948 8.43 19.01 -23.12
N THR A 949 9.43 19.84 -23.47
CA THR A 949 10.48 19.46 -24.43
C THR A 949 11.52 18.51 -23.81
N SER A 950 11.71 18.60 -22.48
CA SER A 950 12.68 17.77 -21.75
C SER A 950 12.06 16.41 -21.36
N PRO A 951 12.71 15.27 -21.68
CA PRO A 951 12.28 13.95 -21.22
C PRO A 951 12.17 13.84 -19.70
N ARG A 952 13.07 14.53 -18.97
CA ARG A 952 13.08 14.53 -17.50
C ARG A 952 11.83 15.18 -16.91
N ALA A 953 11.40 16.31 -17.49
CA ALA A 953 10.17 16.98 -17.06
C ALA A 953 8.91 16.14 -17.33
N ARG A 954 8.92 15.29 -18.38
CA ARG A 954 7.83 14.34 -18.64
C ARG A 954 7.80 13.22 -17.59
N LEU A 955 8.97 12.65 -17.25
CA LEU A 955 9.08 11.63 -16.20
C LEU A 955 8.58 12.14 -14.86
N GLU A 956 8.91 13.38 -14.51
CA GLU A 956 8.48 14.03 -13.26
C GLU A 956 6.95 14.17 -13.18
N LEU A 957 6.31 14.70 -14.24
CA LEU A 957 4.85 14.82 -14.30
C LEU A 957 4.12 13.47 -14.23
N ILE A 958 4.71 12.42 -14.80
CA ILE A 958 4.16 11.06 -14.74
C ILE A 958 4.38 10.45 -13.36
N GLY A 959 5.54 10.67 -12.75
CA GLY A 959 5.85 10.28 -11.38
C GLY A 959 4.84 10.88 -10.40
N GLU A 960 4.63 12.20 -10.45
CA GLU A 960 3.62 12.90 -9.64
C GLU A 960 2.21 12.32 -9.83
N LEU A 961 1.85 11.97 -11.06
CA LEU A 961 0.54 11.38 -11.35
C LEU A 961 0.43 9.98 -10.71
N ILE A 962 1.43 9.13 -10.88
CA ILE A 962 1.46 7.79 -10.28
C ILE A 962 1.38 7.89 -8.76
N ASP A 963 2.18 8.78 -8.15
CA ASP A 963 2.17 9.00 -6.71
C ASP A 963 0.77 9.47 -6.25
N SER A 964 0.16 10.42 -6.96
CA SER A 964 -1.20 10.88 -6.64
C SER A 964 -2.31 9.83 -6.82
N LEU A 965 -2.09 8.82 -7.66
CA LEU A 965 -3.02 7.71 -7.83
C LEU A 965 -2.89 6.71 -6.68
N ILE A 966 -1.65 6.44 -6.25
CA ILE A 966 -1.36 5.60 -5.09
C ILE A 966 -1.92 6.24 -3.82
N ASP A 967 -1.71 7.53 -3.61
CA ASP A 967 -2.22 8.26 -2.43
C ASP A 967 -3.75 8.28 -2.33
N LYS A 968 -4.45 8.11 -3.47
CA LYS A 968 -5.92 8.11 -3.55
C LYS A 968 -6.52 6.70 -3.61
N ASP A 969 -5.70 5.65 -3.58
CA ASP A 969 -6.10 4.26 -3.83
C ASP A 969 -6.92 4.08 -5.14
N ASP A 970 -6.66 4.92 -6.14
CA ASP A 970 -7.31 4.88 -7.45
C ASP A 970 -6.41 4.11 -8.42
N PHE A 971 -6.69 2.82 -8.62
CA PHE A 971 -5.95 1.93 -9.51
C PHE A 971 -6.69 1.75 -10.85
N PRO A 972 -6.52 2.70 -11.81
CA PRO A 972 -7.21 2.64 -13.09
C PRO A 972 -6.82 1.41 -13.91
N THR A 973 -7.70 1.00 -14.82
CA THR A 973 -7.38 -0.02 -15.81
C THR A 973 -6.21 0.40 -16.70
N GLY A 974 -5.53 -0.54 -17.36
CA GLY A 974 -4.35 -0.22 -18.19
C GLY A 974 -4.63 0.84 -19.27
N ILE A 975 -5.83 0.83 -19.86
CA ILE A 975 -6.24 1.84 -20.86
C ILE A 975 -6.46 3.20 -20.20
N GLU A 976 -7.15 3.24 -19.06
CA GLU A 976 -7.42 4.48 -18.32
C GLU A 976 -6.12 5.11 -17.80
N LEU A 977 -5.15 4.30 -17.34
CA LEU A 977 -3.83 4.78 -16.94
C LEU A 977 -3.13 5.47 -18.11
N VAL A 978 -3.06 4.80 -19.27
CA VAL A 978 -2.45 5.39 -20.47
C VAL A 978 -3.15 6.70 -20.87
N GLN A 979 -4.49 6.76 -20.80
CA GLN A 979 -5.23 7.99 -21.07
C GLN A 979 -4.92 9.12 -20.08
N LYS A 980 -4.88 8.82 -18.76
CA LYS A 980 -4.54 9.79 -17.71
C LYS A 980 -3.11 10.32 -17.91
N VAL A 981 -2.15 9.44 -18.19
CA VAL A 981 -0.74 9.78 -18.42
C VAL A 981 -0.58 10.63 -19.68
N VAL A 982 -1.18 10.22 -20.81
CA VAL A 982 -1.16 11.02 -22.06
C VAL A 982 -1.77 12.40 -21.83
N ARG A 983 -2.92 12.50 -21.14
CA ARG A 983 -3.55 13.79 -20.84
C ARG A 983 -2.69 14.67 -19.95
N LYS A 984 -2.03 14.11 -18.94
CA LYS A 984 -1.12 14.83 -18.03
C LYS A 984 0.08 15.40 -18.80
N VAL A 985 0.71 14.60 -19.67
CA VAL A 985 1.86 15.05 -20.49
C VAL A 985 1.44 16.02 -21.60
N ALA A 986 0.28 15.83 -22.20
CA ALA A 986 -0.21 16.64 -23.32
C ALA A 986 -0.86 17.98 -22.90
N SER A 987 -0.94 18.28 -21.59
CA SER A 987 -1.74 19.37 -21.05
C SER A 987 -1.17 20.78 -21.35
N PRO A 988 -2.00 21.77 -21.75
CA PRO A 988 -3.41 21.65 -22.09
C PRO A 988 -3.64 20.87 -23.38
N PHE A 989 -4.56 19.91 -23.31
CA PHE A 989 -4.97 19.05 -24.41
C PHE A 989 -6.30 19.56 -24.99
N ARG A 990 -6.30 20.04 -26.24
CA ARG A 990 -7.50 20.59 -26.90
C ARG A 990 -7.68 19.97 -28.27
N ILE A 991 -8.88 19.44 -28.54
CA ILE A 991 -9.27 18.91 -29.85
C ILE A 991 -10.40 19.77 -30.41
N LYS A 992 -10.21 20.22 -31.65
CA LYS A 992 -11.28 20.86 -32.43
C LYS A 992 -11.54 20.06 -33.69
N VAL A 993 -12.81 19.99 -34.07
CA VAL A 993 -13.28 19.33 -35.28
C VAL A 993 -13.79 20.38 -36.25
N LEU A 994 -13.53 20.19 -37.53
CA LEU A 994 -14.11 20.99 -38.60
C LEU A 994 -15.61 20.72 -38.70
N ASN A 995 -16.44 21.77 -38.63
CA ASN A 995 -17.87 21.67 -38.87
C ASN A 995 -18.09 21.31 -40.36
N PRO A 996 -18.80 20.22 -40.69
CA PRO A 996 -19.08 19.84 -42.07
C PRO A 996 -20.17 20.69 -42.76
N ASP A 997 -20.76 21.68 -42.08
CA ASP A 997 -21.76 22.59 -42.65
C ASP A 997 -21.21 23.35 -43.89
N PRO A 998 -21.78 23.12 -45.09
CA PRO A 998 -21.36 23.78 -46.31
C PRO A 998 -21.70 25.27 -46.35
N ALA A 999 -22.66 25.75 -45.54
CA ALA A 999 -23.02 27.17 -45.52
C ALA A 999 -22.00 28.05 -44.77
N THR A 1000 -21.10 27.45 -43.99
CA THR A 1000 -20.15 28.17 -43.13
C THR A 1000 -18.71 27.74 -43.39
N PRO A 1001 -17.91 28.46 -44.19
CA PRO A 1001 -16.56 28.03 -44.52
C PRO A 1001 -15.63 27.97 -43.28
N GLN A 1002 -15.09 26.77 -43.03
CA GLN A 1002 -13.97 26.47 -42.11
C GLN A 1002 -14.15 26.82 -40.62
N ARG A 1003 -15.33 26.58 -40.06
CA ARG A 1003 -15.56 26.73 -38.61
C ARG A 1003 -15.06 25.50 -37.82
N TYR A 1004 -14.16 25.71 -36.87
CA TYR A 1004 -13.67 24.67 -35.96
C TYR A 1004 -14.36 24.75 -34.60
N ILE A 1005 -14.96 23.65 -34.16
CA ILE A 1005 -15.73 23.57 -32.92
C ILE A 1005 -15.03 22.58 -31.97
N PRO A 1006 -14.94 22.85 -30.66
CA PRO A 1006 -14.41 21.88 -29.70
C PRO A 1006 -15.14 20.54 -29.82
N ILE A 1007 -14.41 19.41 -29.74
CA ILE A 1007 -15.02 18.09 -29.90
C ILE A 1007 -16.10 17.78 -28.85
N THR A 1008 -16.04 18.42 -27.69
CA THR A 1008 -17.06 18.31 -26.62
C THR A 1008 -18.38 18.96 -26.97
N GLU A 1009 -18.42 19.82 -28.00
CA GLU A 1009 -19.62 20.54 -28.43
C GLU A 1009 -20.26 19.95 -29.70
N THR A 1010 -19.79 18.79 -30.18
CA THR A 1010 -20.34 18.12 -31.38
C THR A 1010 -21.78 17.63 -31.19
N ALA A 1011 -22.29 17.57 -29.96
CA ALA A 1011 -23.69 17.27 -29.66
C ALA A 1011 -24.67 18.37 -30.15
N ARG A 1012 -24.17 19.57 -30.46
CA ARG A 1012 -24.97 20.70 -30.98
C ARG A 1012 -25.16 20.67 -32.50
N PHE A 1013 -24.56 19.69 -33.18
CA PHE A 1013 -24.63 19.57 -34.65
C PHE A 1013 -26.01 19.09 -35.09
N SER A 1014 -26.43 19.43 -36.31
CA SER A 1014 -27.63 18.82 -36.89
C SER A 1014 -27.43 17.31 -37.07
N GLY A 1015 -28.51 16.53 -37.15
CA GLY A 1015 -28.42 15.06 -37.29
C GLY A 1015 -27.55 14.61 -38.49
N GLY A 1016 -27.57 15.38 -39.58
CA GLY A 1016 -26.72 15.13 -40.76
C GLY A 1016 -25.26 15.54 -40.58
N GLU A 1017 -25.00 16.66 -39.91
CA GLU A 1017 -23.65 17.11 -39.55
C GLU A 1017 -22.98 16.15 -38.56
N GLN A 1018 -23.73 15.69 -37.55
CA GLN A 1018 -23.22 14.77 -36.54
C GLN A 1018 -22.85 13.42 -37.17
N LEU A 1019 -23.70 12.87 -38.05
CA LEU A 1019 -23.42 11.63 -38.77
C LEU A 1019 -22.18 11.79 -39.68
N THR A 1020 -22.10 12.88 -40.42
CA THR A 1020 -20.97 13.17 -41.30
C THR A 1020 -19.67 13.28 -40.50
N CYS A 1021 -19.67 14.05 -39.41
CA CYS A 1021 -18.55 14.19 -38.49
C CYS A 1021 -18.12 12.82 -37.91
N ALA A 1022 -19.06 11.98 -37.51
CA ALA A 1022 -18.78 10.64 -36.98
C ALA A 1022 -18.12 9.73 -38.03
N ILE A 1023 -18.61 9.74 -39.28
CA ILE A 1023 -18.02 8.97 -40.39
C ILE A 1023 -16.59 9.46 -40.68
N LEU A 1024 -16.37 10.77 -40.77
CA LEU A 1024 -15.04 11.36 -40.99
C LEU A 1024 -14.06 10.99 -39.86
N LEU A 1025 -14.52 11.05 -38.61
CA LEU A 1025 -13.73 10.66 -37.44
C LEU A 1025 -13.39 9.16 -37.47
N TYR A 1026 -14.38 8.31 -37.74
CA TYR A 1026 -14.17 6.87 -37.85
C TYR A 1026 -13.16 6.53 -38.95
N CYS A 1027 -13.32 7.11 -40.13
CA CYS A 1027 -12.40 6.93 -41.25
C CYS A 1027 -10.97 7.35 -40.89
N THR A 1028 -10.82 8.47 -40.18
CA THR A 1028 -9.52 8.95 -39.71
C THR A 1028 -8.90 7.97 -38.70
N LEU A 1029 -9.66 7.49 -37.72
CA LEU A 1029 -9.20 6.53 -36.71
C LEU A 1029 -8.85 5.16 -37.31
N ALA A 1030 -9.64 4.67 -38.27
CA ALA A 1030 -9.37 3.43 -39.00
C ALA A 1030 -8.05 3.51 -39.77
N ASN A 1031 -7.78 4.65 -40.43
CA ASN A 1031 -6.51 4.90 -41.12
C ASN A 1031 -5.32 5.00 -40.14
N VAL A 1032 -5.49 5.68 -38.99
CA VAL A 1032 -4.46 5.74 -37.92
C VAL A 1032 -4.11 4.33 -37.42
N ARG A 1033 -5.13 3.49 -37.19
CA ARG A 1033 -4.96 2.10 -36.76
C ARG A 1033 -4.26 1.24 -37.82
N ALA A 1034 -4.61 1.41 -39.09
CA ALA A 1034 -3.94 0.71 -40.19
C ALA A 1034 -2.45 1.05 -40.28
N ARG A 1035 -2.12 2.35 -40.14
CA ARG A 1035 -0.74 2.86 -40.19
C ARG A 1035 0.10 2.47 -38.96
N SER A 1036 -0.50 2.40 -37.77
CA SER A 1036 0.21 2.00 -36.55
C SER A 1036 0.66 0.54 -36.57
N HIS A 1037 0.02 -0.34 -37.34
CA HIS A 1037 0.35 -1.76 -37.48
C HIS A 1037 1.38 -2.08 -38.59
N GLY A 1038 2.06 -1.07 -39.15
CA GLY A 1038 3.13 -1.28 -40.14
C GLY A 1038 2.66 -1.80 -41.51
N ARG A 1039 1.35 -1.78 -41.81
CA ARG A 1039 0.82 -2.14 -43.12
C ARG A 1039 1.09 -0.99 -44.11
N VAL A 1040 2.16 -1.11 -44.88
CA VAL A 1040 2.57 -0.16 -45.94
C VAL A 1040 1.61 -0.19 -47.14
N ARG A 1041 0.95 -1.33 -47.38
CA ARG A 1041 -0.14 -1.42 -48.37
C ARG A 1041 -1.42 -0.84 -47.77
N GLN A 1042 -2.05 0.12 -48.45
CA GLN A 1042 -3.38 0.61 -48.09
C GLN A 1042 -4.33 -0.59 -47.92
N PRO A 1043 -4.76 -0.93 -46.69
CA PRO A 1043 -5.77 -1.94 -46.53
C PRO A 1043 -7.09 -1.32 -46.99
N SER A 1044 -7.70 -1.88 -48.03
CA SER A 1044 -9.09 -1.56 -48.35
C SER A 1044 -9.97 -2.02 -47.18
N SER A 1045 -10.37 -1.09 -46.31
CA SER A 1045 -11.33 -1.38 -45.24
C SER A 1045 -12.74 -1.07 -45.72
N VAL A 1046 -13.72 -1.86 -45.28
CA VAL A 1046 -15.13 -1.65 -45.61
C VAL A 1046 -15.85 -1.11 -44.38
N LEU A 1047 -16.63 -0.04 -44.55
CA LEU A 1047 -17.51 0.52 -43.53
C LEU A 1047 -18.97 0.33 -43.99
N LEU A 1048 -19.67 -0.58 -43.31
CA LEU A 1048 -21.10 -0.80 -43.48
C LEU A 1048 -21.87 0.17 -42.60
N LEU A 1049 -22.79 0.94 -43.19
CA LEU A 1049 -23.61 1.93 -42.51
C LEU A 1049 -25.07 1.57 -42.71
N ASP A 1050 -25.78 1.43 -41.59
CA ASP A 1050 -27.20 1.14 -41.60
C ASP A 1050 -28.05 2.41 -41.57
N ASN A 1051 -28.87 2.54 -42.60
CA ASN A 1051 -29.75 3.66 -42.91
C ASN A 1051 -29.14 5.07 -42.79
N PRO A 1052 -27.92 5.36 -43.33
CA PRO A 1052 -27.28 6.66 -43.16
C PRO A 1052 -28.04 7.81 -43.88
N ILE A 1053 -28.73 7.50 -44.97
CA ILE A 1053 -29.47 8.49 -45.79
C ILE A 1053 -30.69 9.05 -45.04
N GLY A 1054 -31.30 8.29 -44.13
CA GLY A 1054 -32.44 8.75 -43.32
C GLY A 1054 -32.12 9.94 -42.40
N ARG A 1055 -30.85 10.10 -41.98
CA ARG A 1055 -30.39 11.22 -41.13
C ARG A 1055 -29.58 12.28 -41.89
N ALA A 1056 -28.97 11.93 -43.02
CA ALA A 1056 -28.14 12.84 -43.83
C ALA A 1056 -28.46 12.71 -45.33
N SER A 1057 -29.66 13.11 -45.76
CA SER A 1057 -30.10 13.00 -47.16
C SER A 1057 -29.52 14.08 -48.09
N ARG A 1058 -29.00 15.20 -47.54
CA ARG A 1058 -28.44 16.28 -48.37
C ARG A 1058 -27.25 15.77 -49.18
N VAL A 1059 -27.34 15.94 -50.49
CA VAL A 1059 -26.33 15.53 -51.50
C VAL A 1059 -24.90 15.87 -51.07
N ARG A 1060 -24.69 17.09 -50.56
CA ARG A 1060 -23.38 17.60 -50.14
C ARG A 1060 -22.71 16.78 -49.03
N PHE A 1061 -23.47 16.30 -48.04
CA PHE A 1061 -22.92 15.48 -46.97
C PHE A 1061 -22.50 14.11 -47.49
N LEU A 1062 -23.28 13.52 -48.40
CA LEU A 1062 -22.97 12.22 -49.01
C LEU A 1062 -21.74 12.30 -49.92
N GLU A 1063 -21.60 13.38 -50.70
CA GLU A 1063 -20.39 13.66 -51.49
C GLU A 1063 -19.14 13.75 -50.60
N MET A 1064 -19.23 14.53 -49.51
CA MET A 1064 -18.14 14.73 -48.57
C MET A 1064 -17.69 13.43 -47.89
N GLN A 1065 -18.65 12.63 -47.37
CA GLN A 1065 -18.37 11.33 -46.76
C GLN A 1065 -17.66 10.39 -47.74
N ARG A 1066 -18.15 10.34 -48.99
CA ARG A 1066 -17.66 9.43 -50.01
C ARG A 1066 -16.26 9.80 -50.50
N GLU A 1067 -15.99 11.07 -50.77
CA GLU A 1067 -14.66 11.51 -51.20
C GLU A 1067 -13.62 11.38 -50.08
N PHE A 1068 -13.99 11.67 -48.83
CA PHE A 1068 -13.09 11.48 -47.70
C PHE A 1068 -12.78 9.99 -47.47
N ALA A 1069 -13.79 9.12 -47.48
CA ALA A 1069 -13.59 7.68 -47.35
C ALA A 1069 -12.74 7.12 -48.50
N ARG A 1070 -12.98 7.56 -49.75
CA ARG A 1070 -12.17 7.18 -50.92
C ARG A 1070 -10.70 7.54 -50.72
N ALA A 1071 -10.39 8.74 -50.26
CA ALA A 1071 -9.01 9.15 -50.03
C ALA A 1071 -8.32 8.41 -48.87
N MET A 1072 -9.09 7.95 -47.89
CA MET A 1072 -8.60 7.11 -46.81
C MET A 1072 -8.54 5.62 -47.19
N GLY A 1073 -8.93 5.25 -48.42
CA GLY A 1073 -8.93 3.85 -48.88
C GLY A 1073 -10.06 3.01 -48.26
N ILE A 1074 -11.16 3.65 -47.85
CA ILE A 1074 -12.28 3.02 -47.16
C ILE A 1074 -13.48 2.95 -48.10
N GLN A 1075 -13.98 1.73 -48.34
CA GLN A 1075 -15.19 1.51 -49.10
C GLN A 1075 -16.41 1.68 -48.18
N LEU A 1076 -17.29 2.60 -48.55
CA LEU A 1076 -18.57 2.78 -47.86
C LEU A 1076 -19.64 1.89 -48.49
N ILE A 1077 -20.42 1.20 -47.66
CA ILE A 1077 -21.61 0.45 -48.06
C ILE A 1077 -22.78 0.99 -47.25
N TYR A 1078 -23.76 1.59 -47.93
CA TYR A 1078 -24.96 2.13 -47.29
C TYR A 1078 -26.10 1.14 -47.49
N THR A 1079 -26.67 0.63 -46.40
CA THR A 1079 -27.97 -0.05 -46.43
C THR A 1079 -29.02 1.00 -46.13
N THR A 1080 -30.06 1.13 -46.95
CA THR A 1080 -31.16 2.08 -46.67
C THR A 1080 -32.46 1.59 -47.26
N ALA A 1081 -33.56 1.87 -46.58
CA ALA A 1081 -34.91 1.70 -47.10
C ALA A 1081 -35.47 3.00 -47.71
N VAL A 1082 -34.71 4.11 -47.64
CA VAL A 1082 -35.12 5.43 -48.13
C VAL A 1082 -34.88 5.52 -49.64
N ASN A 1083 -35.95 5.69 -50.42
CA ASN A 1083 -35.90 5.79 -51.88
C ASN A 1083 -35.79 7.25 -52.36
N ASP A 1084 -34.83 7.98 -51.80
CA ASP A 1084 -34.51 9.36 -52.21
C ASP A 1084 -33.62 9.32 -53.46
N HIS A 1085 -34.21 9.61 -54.61
CA HIS A 1085 -33.53 9.49 -55.90
C HIS A 1085 -32.37 10.49 -56.05
N GLU A 1086 -32.47 11.66 -55.40
CA GLU A 1086 -31.43 12.69 -55.47
C GLU A 1086 -30.19 12.24 -54.67
N ALA A 1087 -30.40 11.72 -53.46
CA ALA A 1087 -29.33 11.15 -52.63
C ALA A 1087 -28.71 9.88 -53.25
N LEU A 1088 -29.52 8.98 -53.81
CA LEU A 1088 -29.08 7.73 -54.42
C LEU A 1088 -28.30 7.94 -55.72
N SER A 1089 -28.60 9.00 -56.48
CA SER A 1089 -27.91 9.33 -57.74
C SER A 1089 -26.41 9.58 -57.57
N ILE A 1090 -25.98 9.95 -56.36
CA ILE A 1090 -24.58 10.18 -56.03
C ILE A 1090 -23.85 8.84 -55.91
N LEU A 1091 -24.50 7.75 -55.53
CA LEU A 1091 -23.80 6.48 -55.32
C LEU A 1091 -23.50 5.80 -56.68
N PRO A 1092 -22.24 5.40 -56.93
CA PRO A 1092 -21.86 4.85 -58.22
C PRO A 1092 -22.41 3.43 -58.46
N ASN A 1093 -22.76 2.73 -57.39
CA ASN A 1093 -23.34 1.38 -57.42
C ASN A 1093 -24.56 1.38 -56.49
N VAL A 1094 -25.72 1.00 -57.03
CA VAL A 1094 -26.96 0.84 -56.25
C VAL A 1094 -27.46 -0.57 -56.49
N ILE A 1095 -27.53 -1.36 -55.42
CA ILE A 1095 -28.04 -2.73 -55.47
C ILE A 1095 -29.40 -2.73 -54.78
N ARG A 1096 -30.46 -2.97 -55.55
CA ARG A 1096 -31.79 -3.21 -54.97
C ARG A 1096 -31.87 -4.64 -54.47
N LEU A 1097 -32.28 -4.75 -53.21
CA LEU A 1097 -32.41 -5.99 -52.49
C LEU A 1097 -33.88 -6.21 -52.16
N ARG A 1098 -34.40 -7.40 -52.44
CA ARG A 1098 -35.78 -7.81 -52.13
C ARG A 1098 -35.77 -8.88 -51.05
N ASN A 1099 -36.74 -8.82 -50.16
CA ASN A 1099 -36.89 -9.74 -49.04
C ASN A 1099 -38.11 -10.66 -49.21
N GLU A 1100 -38.29 -11.18 -50.44
CA GLU A 1100 -39.50 -11.93 -50.84
C GLU A 1100 -39.44 -13.41 -50.47
N ARG A 1101 -38.24 -13.99 -50.31
CA ARG A 1101 -38.05 -15.42 -50.12
C ARG A 1101 -37.80 -15.76 -48.67
N VAL A 1102 -38.49 -16.76 -48.14
CA VAL A 1102 -38.26 -17.28 -46.79
C VAL A 1102 -37.75 -18.72 -46.90
N ASP A 1103 -36.63 -19.02 -46.26
CA ASP A 1103 -36.16 -20.38 -46.12
C ASP A 1103 -37.11 -21.15 -45.20
N ARG A 1104 -37.98 -21.96 -45.81
CA ARG A 1104 -39.03 -22.71 -45.13
C ARG A 1104 -38.51 -23.77 -44.14
N ARG A 1105 -37.22 -24.11 -44.16
CA ARG A 1105 -36.62 -25.06 -43.19
C ARG A 1105 -36.11 -24.38 -41.91
N ARG A 1106 -35.63 -23.13 -42.01
CA ARG A 1106 -35.01 -22.40 -40.87
C ARG A 1106 -35.81 -21.18 -40.41
N GLY A 1107 -36.84 -20.77 -41.15
CA GLY A 1107 -37.65 -19.59 -40.86
C GLY A 1107 -36.95 -18.25 -41.15
N HIS A 1108 -35.73 -18.26 -41.70
CA HIS A 1108 -35.00 -17.05 -42.04
C HIS A 1108 -35.54 -16.44 -43.33
N ARG A 1109 -35.75 -15.11 -43.33
CA ARG A 1109 -36.02 -14.38 -44.57
C ARG A 1109 -34.71 -14.16 -45.32
N LEU A 1110 -34.70 -14.52 -46.60
CA LEU A 1110 -33.56 -14.42 -47.50
C LEU A 1110 -33.67 -13.12 -48.29
N VAL A 1111 -32.57 -12.39 -48.30
CA VAL A 1111 -32.44 -11.16 -49.08
C VAL A 1111 -31.77 -11.52 -50.40
N GLU A 1112 -32.46 -11.28 -51.51
CA GLU A 1112 -31.98 -11.56 -52.86
C GLU A 1112 -31.77 -10.26 -53.65
N GLY A 1113 -30.81 -10.26 -54.57
CA GLY A 1113 -30.61 -9.14 -55.49
C GLY A 1113 -31.71 -9.11 -56.56
N GLU A 1114 -32.21 -7.92 -56.89
CA GLU A 1114 -33.15 -7.72 -57.99
C GLU A 1114 -32.40 -7.67 -59.34
N GLU A 1115 -32.59 -8.67 -60.20
CA GLU A 1115 -31.84 -8.80 -61.48
C GLU A 1115 -32.30 -7.82 -62.58
N LYS A 1116 -33.47 -7.20 -62.44
CA LYS A 1116 -34.04 -6.25 -63.41
C LYS A 1116 -34.43 -4.93 -62.73
N ILE A 1117 -33.47 -4.02 -62.62
CA ILE A 1117 -33.73 -2.65 -62.17
C ILE A 1117 -34.32 -1.87 -63.35
N VAL A 1118 -35.63 -1.59 -63.35
CA VAL A 1118 -36.27 -0.74 -64.37
C VAL A 1118 -36.27 0.71 -63.86
N GLY A 1119 -35.42 1.58 -64.44
CA GLY A 1119 -35.33 3.02 -64.12
C GLY A 1119 -33.94 3.63 -64.36
N LEU A 1120 -33.79 4.95 -64.13
CA LEU A 1120 -32.58 5.78 -64.36
C LEU A 1120 -31.31 5.41 -63.56
N LEU A 1121 -31.34 4.33 -62.77
CA LEU A 1121 -30.24 3.88 -61.90
C LEU A 1121 -29.69 2.54 -62.38
N GLU A 1122 -29.06 2.53 -63.56
CA GLU A 1122 -28.18 1.44 -63.96
C GLU A 1122 -26.75 1.72 -63.45
N SER A 1123 -26.25 0.92 -62.52
CA SER A 1123 -24.98 0.21 -62.72
C SER A 1123 -24.50 -0.54 -61.47
N VAL A 1124 -23.99 -1.75 -61.72
CA VAL A 1124 -23.02 -2.43 -60.87
C VAL A 1124 -21.69 -2.36 -61.60
N ARG A 1125 -20.78 -1.50 -61.17
CA ARG A 1125 -19.39 -1.49 -61.63
C ARG A 1125 -18.56 -2.35 -60.70
N VAL A 1126 -18.18 -3.53 -61.16
CA VAL A 1126 -17.19 -4.39 -60.49
C VAL A 1126 -15.80 -3.97 -60.97
N ALA A 1127 -15.04 -3.31 -60.11
CA ALA A 1127 -13.63 -3.05 -60.39
C ALA A 1127 -12.84 -4.36 -60.25
N ARG A 1128 -12.49 -5.00 -61.38
CA ARG A 1128 -11.45 -6.04 -61.39
C ARG A 1128 -10.10 -5.36 -61.18
N ARG A 1129 -9.28 -5.94 -60.32
CA ARG A 1129 -7.89 -5.53 -60.10
C ARG A 1129 -7.13 -5.71 -61.42
N THR A 1130 -7.01 -4.67 -62.23
CA THR A 1130 -6.00 -4.62 -63.29
C THR A 1130 -4.63 -4.53 -62.63
N GLU A 1131 -3.68 -5.28 -63.19
CA GLU A 1131 -2.29 -5.32 -62.75
C GLU A 1131 -1.72 -3.91 -62.63
N ALA A 1132 -0.85 -3.75 -61.62
CA ALA A 1132 -0.21 -2.49 -61.27
C ALA A 1132 0.42 -1.84 -62.51
N ALA A 1133 0.04 -0.60 -62.78
CA ALA A 1133 0.82 0.27 -63.65
C ALA A 1133 2.23 0.41 -63.04
N GLU A 1134 3.24 0.23 -63.88
CA GLU A 1134 4.66 0.36 -63.53
C GLU A 1134 4.94 1.72 -62.86
N PRO A 1135 5.88 1.76 -61.90
CA PRO A 1135 6.26 3.00 -61.23
C PRO A 1135 6.89 3.97 -62.23
N ILE A 1136 6.31 5.16 -62.33
CA ILE A 1136 6.90 6.30 -63.03
C ILE A 1136 8.19 6.68 -62.28
N GLU A 1137 9.32 6.70 -63.00
CA GLU A 1137 10.62 7.13 -62.50
C GLU A 1137 10.59 8.55 -61.93
N PRO A 1138 11.42 8.87 -60.93
CA PRO A 1138 11.49 10.21 -60.35
C PRO A 1138 12.15 11.17 -61.35
N VAL A 1139 11.40 12.18 -61.79
CA VAL A 1139 11.99 13.37 -62.40
C VAL A 1139 12.58 14.23 -61.28
N GLU A 1140 13.88 14.48 -61.36
CA GLU A 1140 14.60 15.44 -60.53
C GLU A 1140 13.90 16.81 -60.52
N LEU A 1141 13.63 17.33 -59.32
CA LEU A 1141 13.82 18.72 -58.89
C LEU A 1141 13.59 18.87 -57.38
#